data_AF-A0A4P9K7M6-F1
#
_entry.id   AF-A0A4P9K7M6-F1
#
_cell.length_a   1.000
_cell.length_b   1.000
_cell.length_c   1.000
_cell.angle_alpha   90.00
_cell.angle_beta   90.00
_cell.angle_gamma   90.00
#
_symmetry.space_group_name_H-M   'P 1'
#
loop_
_entity.id
_entity.type
_entity.pdbx_description
1 polymer ?
#
loop_
_entity_poly.entity_id
_entity_poly.type
_entity_poly.pdbx_seq_one_letter_code
_entity_poly.pdbx_strand_id
1 'polypeptide(L)'
;MSTTSDIGSRLVTSLTNSSFDITNMAKVIAEAQVAGPKAILQRNVEKVTTELDALKYLQGNLQAFQTYVTDLASPDLFASRLASSSNDSVLSVSATDSAAVGSYQVESVQLAQSHTLVSNVAYTSPSDTITSGTLDISVGGAAVGSIVVDASNNTLEGLQKTINSGDYGVTASIINNGGSYQLMFTSKTSGAEGAVNLSGTTDFTMANMTTTATAQDAVMVLNGLTITNSSNTFSDVIDGVEFTLHSATPGSQQTVNVGQDNEAVTETIKSFVDVYNQLDQILDELASYDAKDLTEEELASEEYQYYGDLAGSSLLRAVRDQIQGSMSGAIAELDSNFSSLALIGITLDREGKMNIDESVLSDVVNNNMQALSSLMSKGGVSDDPLINVLGGTERTSTGNYTIDITQLADRATVVGGASTSVSGVLADQVTDLNASLVIGAGASFDIDLGGVTSNPITLTAGTYATNDDVALEIQNQINADANLAGAAQSVTVSFNSAQSRFEITSATGAVTMNNVTNLSDQGFSSASYTGVNVVDLSAGASFDMVVDDAPLTNISIAAGSYTMDELALAIERGVNKNTDIAAAGGSISVSHDGSAFSVYSDRYGGFSNLQMTNFVGFANAGFTADLTDVGQSVDGTITTATGALNLGAYADPEDGRMINISDYAGIAGQPAEVRGLSFEVLGGVTGARGTITFAQGFASRINETIDDLFEPDFGLISQRMDGLLDKADRYDDKNKKLDARFERLEMQYRMQFAMLQSIMSNAEATRNQLMAQFGNNDN
;
A
#
# COMPACT_ATOMS: atom_id res chain seq x y z
N MET A 1 -2.81 -19.78 60.91
CA MET A 1 -2.95 -20.08 62.36
C MET A 1 -3.67 -19.00 63.18
N SER A 2 -4.07 -17.86 62.59
CA SER A 2 -4.72 -16.73 63.31
C SER A 2 -6.20 -16.97 63.68
N THR A 3 -6.94 -17.74 62.87
CA THR A 3 -8.42 -17.86 63.00
C THR A 3 -8.90 -18.59 64.27
N THR A 4 -8.15 -19.59 64.76
CA THR A 4 -8.49 -20.31 66.00
C THR A 4 -8.32 -19.47 67.26
N SER A 5 -7.36 -18.53 67.26
CA SER A 5 -7.13 -17.60 68.38
C SER A 5 -8.25 -16.55 68.46
N ASP A 6 -8.76 -16.13 67.31
CA ASP A 6 -9.80 -15.10 67.19
C ASP A 6 -11.21 -15.66 67.50
N ILE A 7 -11.51 -16.89 67.07
CA ILE A 7 -12.74 -17.61 67.47
C ILE A 7 -12.76 -17.82 68.99
N GLY A 8 -11.62 -18.19 69.58
CA GLY A 8 -11.49 -18.38 71.03
C GLY A 8 -11.67 -17.09 71.82
N SER A 9 -11.09 -15.97 71.37
CA SER A 9 -11.23 -14.67 72.03
C SER A 9 -12.69 -14.18 71.98
N ARG A 10 -13.35 -14.29 70.82
CA ARG A 10 -14.75 -13.88 70.61
C ARG A 10 -15.73 -14.71 71.45
N LEU A 11 -15.47 -16.01 71.61
CA LEU A 11 -16.26 -16.88 72.48
C LEU A 11 -16.11 -16.49 73.95
N VAL A 12 -14.90 -16.14 74.40
CA VAL A 12 -14.64 -15.64 75.76
C VAL A 12 -15.29 -14.28 75.99
N THR A 13 -15.18 -13.35 75.02
CA THR A 13 -15.81 -12.02 75.09
C THR A 13 -17.34 -12.09 75.17
N SER A 14 -17.98 -13.03 74.45
CA SER A 14 -19.44 -13.22 74.53
C SER A 14 -19.91 -13.86 75.85
N LEU A 15 -19.02 -14.59 76.54
CA LEU A 15 -19.29 -15.18 77.86
C LEU A 15 -19.10 -14.20 79.01
N THR A 16 -18.29 -13.14 78.83
CA THR A 16 -17.93 -12.18 79.90
C THR A 16 -18.79 -10.92 79.95
N ASN A 17 -19.57 -10.61 78.91
CA ASN A 17 -20.52 -9.49 78.94
C ASN A 17 -21.86 -9.92 79.57
N SER A 18 -22.40 -9.09 80.45
CA SER A 18 -23.58 -9.32 81.30
C SER A 18 -24.92 -9.50 80.57
N SER A 19 -24.91 -9.63 79.24
CA SER A 19 -26.04 -10.11 78.42
C SER A 19 -25.56 -11.25 77.52
N PHE A 20 -26.15 -12.44 77.66
CA PHE A 20 -25.86 -13.62 76.84
C PHE A 20 -26.14 -13.34 75.35
N ASP A 21 -25.11 -13.14 74.53
CA ASP A 21 -25.27 -12.88 73.09
C ASP A 21 -25.34 -14.20 72.31
N ILE A 22 -26.55 -14.77 72.30
CA ILE A 22 -26.90 -16.04 71.67
C ILE A 22 -26.62 -16.04 70.17
N THR A 23 -26.82 -14.89 69.52
CA THR A 23 -26.60 -14.73 68.08
C THR A 23 -25.13 -14.88 67.74
N ASN A 24 -24.25 -14.20 68.48
CA ASN A 24 -22.82 -14.30 68.27
C ASN A 24 -22.25 -15.67 68.66
N MET A 25 -22.72 -16.29 69.74
CA MET A 25 -22.27 -17.64 70.13
C MET A 25 -22.64 -18.71 69.10
N ALA A 26 -23.88 -18.69 68.61
CA ALA A 26 -24.33 -19.60 67.57
C ALA A 26 -23.50 -19.48 66.29
N LYS A 27 -23.19 -18.24 65.90
CA LYS A 27 -22.34 -17.93 64.75
C LYS A 27 -20.91 -18.45 64.93
N VAL A 28 -20.26 -18.15 66.06
CA VAL A 28 -18.86 -18.56 66.32
C VAL A 28 -18.71 -20.09 66.37
N ILE A 29 -19.68 -20.81 66.93
CA ILE A 29 -19.66 -22.28 66.97
C ILE A 29 -19.92 -22.87 65.57
N ALA A 30 -20.86 -22.32 64.81
CA ALA A 30 -21.08 -22.70 63.42
C ALA A 30 -19.82 -22.45 62.57
N GLU A 31 -19.15 -21.31 62.74
CA GLU A 31 -17.88 -20.95 62.08
C GLU A 31 -16.79 -21.98 62.41
N ALA A 32 -16.63 -22.33 63.69
CA ALA A 32 -15.64 -23.31 64.14
C ALA A 32 -15.85 -24.71 63.52
N GLN A 33 -17.10 -25.13 63.29
CA GLN A 33 -17.40 -26.43 62.69
C GLN A 33 -17.08 -26.51 61.19
N VAL A 34 -17.16 -25.39 60.47
CA VAL A 34 -16.84 -25.35 59.03
C VAL A 34 -15.43 -24.86 58.74
N ALA A 35 -14.71 -24.34 59.74
CA ALA A 35 -13.39 -23.73 59.58
C ALA A 35 -12.35 -24.66 58.93
N GLY A 36 -12.29 -25.93 59.34
CA GLY A 36 -11.34 -26.90 58.77
C GLY A 36 -11.57 -27.17 57.28
N PRO A 37 -12.79 -27.59 56.87
CA PRO A 37 -13.13 -27.74 55.46
C PRO A 37 -12.97 -26.45 54.65
N LYS A 38 -13.34 -25.30 55.22
CA LYS A 38 -13.20 -23.98 54.56
C LYS A 38 -11.74 -23.65 54.29
N ALA A 39 -10.85 -23.87 55.26
CA ALA A 39 -9.41 -23.64 55.08
C ALA A 39 -8.75 -24.59 54.06
N ILE A 40 -9.23 -25.84 53.93
CA ILE A 40 -8.75 -26.74 52.87
C ILE A 40 -9.23 -26.25 51.50
N LEU A 41 -10.51 -25.87 51.41
CA LEU A 41 -11.10 -25.42 50.16
C LEU A 41 -10.50 -24.09 49.69
N GLN A 42 -10.31 -23.13 50.59
CA GLN A 42 -9.63 -21.86 50.31
C GLN A 42 -8.23 -22.08 49.76
N ARG A 43 -7.40 -22.93 50.39
CA ARG A 43 -6.07 -23.28 49.86
C ARG A 43 -6.12 -23.90 48.46
N ASN A 44 -7.14 -24.70 48.16
CA ASN A 44 -7.29 -25.30 46.83
C ASN A 44 -7.76 -24.27 45.79
N VAL A 45 -8.64 -23.34 46.18
CA VAL A 45 -9.06 -22.22 45.33
C VAL A 45 -7.88 -21.32 45.03
N GLU A 46 -7.18 -20.86 46.07
CA GLU A 46 -5.94 -20.06 45.96
C GLU A 46 -4.96 -20.73 44.99
N LYS A 47 -4.65 -22.02 45.21
CA LYS A 47 -3.75 -22.76 44.32
C LYS A 47 -4.21 -22.78 42.85
N VAL A 48 -5.48 -23.07 42.59
CA VAL A 48 -6.00 -23.15 41.21
C VAL A 48 -6.04 -21.76 40.55
N THR A 49 -6.43 -20.73 41.30
CA THR A 49 -6.45 -19.36 40.81
C THR A 49 -5.05 -18.86 40.49
N THR A 50 -4.07 -19.09 41.38
CA THR A 50 -2.65 -18.77 41.14
C THR A 50 -2.12 -19.47 39.88
N GLU A 51 -2.33 -20.79 39.75
CA GLU A 51 -1.90 -21.54 38.55
C GLU A 51 -2.59 -21.02 37.27
N LEU A 52 -3.87 -20.65 37.34
CA LEU A 52 -4.63 -20.16 36.20
C LEU A 52 -4.16 -18.77 35.76
N ASP A 53 -3.93 -17.86 36.71
CA ASP A 53 -3.50 -16.50 36.40
C ASP A 53 -2.08 -16.48 35.85
N ALA A 54 -1.18 -17.32 36.38
CA ALA A 54 0.16 -17.52 35.83
C ALA A 54 0.13 -18.11 34.40
N LEU A 55 -0.80 -19.02 34.09
CA LEU A 55 -0.96 -19.53 32.71
C LEU A 55 -1.57 -18.50 31.75
N LYS A 56 -2.48 -17.63 32.22
CA LYS A 56 -2.96 -16.50 31.41
C LYS A 56 -1.86 -15.48 31.14
N TYR A 57 -1.00 -15.23 32.13
CA TYR A 57 0.18 -14.40 31.96
C TYR A 57 1.13 -15.00 30.92
N LEU A 58 1.44 -16.30 31.02
CA LEU A 58 2.21 -17.02 30.01
C LEU A 58 1.56 -16.95 28.63
N GLN A 59 0.23 -17.12 28.54
CA GLN A 59 -0.51 -17.00 27.29
C GLN A 59 -0.32 -15.64 26.63
N GLY A 60 -0.48 -14.55 27.39
CA GLY A 60 -0.28 -13.20 26.87
C GLY A 60 1.14 -12.98 26.34
N ASN A 61 2.16 -13.50 27.02
CA ASN A 61 3.55 -13.39 26.58
C ASN A 61 3.87 -14.26 25.36
N LEU A 62 3.30 -15.47 25.27
CA LEU A 62 3.45 -16.32 24.09
C LEU A 62 2.75 -15.72 22.87
N GLN A 63 1.58 -15.10 23.04
CA GLN A 63 0.90 -14.35 21.98
C GLN A 63 1.69 -13.11 21.55
N ALA A 64 2.31 -12.40 22.49
CA ALA A 64 3.19 -11.27 22.16
C ALA A 64 4.41 -11.75 21.35
N PHE A 65 5.06 -12.84 21.77
CA PHE A 65 6.16 -13.46 21.02
C PHE A 65 5.72 -13.93 19.63
N GLN A 66 4.53 -14.51 19.53
CA GLN A 66 3.95 -14.96 18.26
C GLN A 66 3.86 -13.84 17.22
N THR A 67 3.49 -12.61 17.62
CA THR A 67 3.43 -11.47 16.71
C THR A 67 4.78 -11.21 16.02
N TYR A 68 5.87 -11.16 16.78
CA TYR A 68 7.22 -10.97 16.21
C TYR A 68 7.66 -12.14 15.32
N VAL A 69 7.27 -13.36 15.70
CA VAL A 69 7.53 -14.57 14.91
C VAL A 69 6.74 -14.55 13.60
N THR A 70 5.51 -14.01 13.61
CA THR A 70 4.65 -13.90 12.42
C THR A 70 5.27 -12.94 11.42
N ASP A 71 5.74 -11.78 11.86
CA ASP A 71 6.43 -10.80 11.00
C ASP A 71 7.68 -11.43 10.36
N LEU A 72 8.47 -12.16 11.14
CA LEU A 72 9.68 -12.85 10.67
C LEU A 72 9.38 -14.08 9.79
N ALA A 73 8.19 -14.66 9.94
CA ALA A 73 7.69 -15.75 9.10
C ALA A 73 7.14 -15.26 7.76
N SER A 74 7.00 -13.94 7.55
CA SER A 74 6.51 -13.36 6.30
C SER A 74 7.62 -13.24 5.25
N PRO A 75 7.44 -13.78 4.04
CA PRO A 75 8.37 -13.58 2.92
C PRO A 75 8.53 -12.10 2.53
N ASP A 76 7.48 -11.29 2.70
CA ASP A 76 7.44 -9.87 2.30
C ASP A 76 8.49 -9.03 3.02
N LEU A 77 8.79 -9.37 4.28
CA LEU A 77 9.86 -8.73 5.05
C LEU A 77 11.20 -8.79 4.32
N PHE A 78 11.51 -9.94 3.70
CA PHE A 78 12.76 -10.18 2.99
C PHE A 78 12.74 -9.69 1.53
N ALA A 79 11.54 -9.49 0.97
CA ALA A 79 11.36 -8.89 -0.35
C ALA A 79 11.32 -7.36 -0.31
N SER A 80 11.15 -6.77 0.87
CA SER A 80 11.06 -5.32 1.08
C SER A 80 12.19 -4.54 0.41
N ARG A 81 11.81 -3.37 -0.12
CA ARG A 81 12.70 -2.45 -0.83
C ARG A 81 12.85 -1.16 -0.05
N LEU A 82 14.08 -0.66 -0.01
CA LEU A 82 14.41 0.65 0.49
C LEU A 82 14.86 1.51 -0.69
N ALA A 83 14.15 2.61 -0.91
CA ALA A 83 14.58 3.66 -1.81
C ALA A 83 15.12 4.84 -1.01
N SER A 84 16.27 5.36 -1.43
CA SER A 84 16.93 6.49 -0.78
C SER A 84 17.35 7.51 -1.82
N SER A 85 17.25 8.79 -1.49
CA SER A 85 17.74 9.89 -2.31
C SER A 85 18.96 10.53 -1.65
N SER A 86 19.89 11.04 -2.45
CA SER A 86 21.01 11.84 -1.94
C SER A 86 20.55 13.15 -1.28
N ASN A 87 19.32 13.61 -1.56
CA ASN A 87 18.73 14.80 -0.96
C ASN A 87 17.19 14.78 -0.96
N ASP A 88 16.60 14.30 0.13
CA ASP A 88 15.15 14.23 0.33
C ASP A 88 14.43 15.59 0.30
N SER A 89 15.14 16.71 0.54
CA SER A 89 14.53 18.05 0.45
C SER A 89 14.29 18.52 -0.99
N VAL A 90 14.93 17.85 -1.96
CA VAL A 90 14.75 18.10 -3.40
C VAL A 90 13.83 17.06 -4.00
N LEU A 91 14.10 15.80 -3.70
CA LEU A 91 13.45 14.63 -4.27
C LEU A 91 13.37 13.55 -3.20
N SER A 92 12.16 13.13 -2.86
CA SER A 92 11.95 11.89 -2.11
C SER A 92 11.53 10.77 -3.06
N VAL A 93 11.83 9.54 -2.68
CA VAL A 93 11.52 8.35 -3.44
C VAL A 93 10.91 7.29 -2.52
N SER A 94 9.95 6.55 -3.02
CA SER A 94 9.45 5.32 -2.40
C SER A 94 9.56 4.17 -3.41
N ALA A 95 9.69 2.96 -2.90
CA ALA A 95 9.73 1.75 -3.71
C ALA A 95 8.80 0.69 -3.12
N THR A 96 8.13 -0.05 -3.99
CA THR A 96 7.40 -1.27 -3.65
C THR A 96 8.33 -2.48 -3.73
N ASP A 97 7.88 -3.64 -3.26
CA ASP A 97 8.56 -4.93 -3.35
C ASP A 97 8.92 -5.35 -4.79
N SER A 98 8.11 -4.94 -5.77
CA SER A 98 8.35 -5.16 -7.21
C SER A 98 9.49 -4.32 -7.79
N ALA A 99 9.94 -3.27 -7.09
CA ALA A 99 10.97 -2.38 -7.61
C ALA A 99 12.29 -3.09 -7.87
N ALA A 100 12.86 -2.89 -9.06
CA ALA A 100 14.17 -3.41 -9.42
C ALA A 100 15.28 -2.66 -8.66
N VAL A 101 16.22 -3.42 -8.09
CA VAL A 101 17.41 -2.88 -7.42
C VAL A 101 18.28 -2.15 -8.44
N GLY A 102 18.66 -0.91 -8.12
CA GLY A 102 19.38 -0.05 -9.06
C GLY A 102 19.74 1.32 -8.50
N SER A 103 20.54 2.06 -9.27
CA SER A 103 20.90 3.45 -9.00
C SER A 103 20.47 4.32 -10.17
N TYR A 104 19.81 5.43 -9.87
CA TYR A 104 19.20 6.33 -10.84
C TYR A 104 19.71 7.75 -10.60
N GLN A 105 20.13 8.42 -11.68
CA GLN A 105 20.45 9.84 -11.64
C GLN A 105 19.21 10.65 -11.97
N VAL A 106 18.76 11.45 -11.03
CA VAL A 106 17.51 12.22 -11.15
C VAL A 106 17.80 13.70 -10.97
N GLU A 107 17.32 14.51 -11.90
CA GLU A 107 17.37 15.97 -11.80
C GLU A 107 15.95 16.53 -11.77
N SER A 108 15.66 17.35 -10.74
CA SER A 108 14.41 18.09 -10.64
C SER A 108 14.56 19.42 -11.37
N VAL A 109 14.01 19.55 -12.57
CA VAL A 109 14.16 20.75 -13.41
C VAL A 109 13.04 21.75 -13.12
N GLN A 110 11.81 21.26 -12.97
CA GLN A 110 10.64 22.11 -12.80
C GLN A 110 9.57 21.41 -11.97
N LEU A 111 8.82 22.16 -11.17
CA LEU A 111 7.66 21.65 -10.45
C LEU A 111 6.36 21.94 -11.20
N ALA A 112 5.40 21.04 -11.05
CA ALA A 112 4.02 21.24 -11.46
C ALA A 112 3.40 22.37 -10.63
N GLN A 113 2.70 23.28 -11.29
CA GLN A 113 1.97 24.37 -10.65
C GLN A 113 0.52 24.40 -11.15
N SER A 114 -0.39 24.74 -10.25
CA SER A 114 -1.79 24.99 -10.59
C SER A 114 -1.99 26.43 -11.04
N HIS A 115 -2.73 26.62 -12.13
CA HIS A 115 -3.06 27.96 -12.63
C HIS A 115 -3.82 28.75 -11.56
N THR A 116 -3.30 29.94 -11.21
CA THR A 116 -3.95 30.86 -10.29
C THR A 116 -4.20 32.21 -10.94
N LEU A 117 -5.45 32.65 -10.91
CA LEU A 117 -5.94 33.90 -11.45
C LEU A 117 -6.53 34.75 -10.33
N VAL A 118 -6.17 36.03 -10.28
CA VAL A 118 -6.75 37.01 -9.34
C VAL A 118 -7.49 38.08 -10.12
N SER A 119 -8.74 38.37 -9.73
CA SER A 119 -9.53 39.44 -10.33
C SER A 119 -8.89 40.80 -10.10
N ASN A 120 -8.73 41.58 -11.17
CA ASN A 120 -8.25 42.96 -11.11
C ASN A 120 -9.31 43.92 -10.54
N VAL A 121 -10.57 43.45 -10.38
CA VAL A 121 -11.64 44.22 -9.76
C VAL A 121 -11.51 44.13 -8.24
N ALA A 122 -11.33 45.28 -7.61
CA ALA A 122 -11.24 45.40 -6.15
C ALA A 122 -12.57 45.89 -5.55
N TYR A 123 -12.99 45.24 -4.47
CA TYR A 123 -14.20 45.54 -3.71
C TYR A 123 -13.84 46.07 -2.32
N THR A 124 -14.78 46.73 -1.65
CA THR A 124 -14.59 47.30 -0.31
C THR A 124 -15.05 46.38 0.81
N SER A 125 -15.89 45.39 0.49
CA SER A 125 -16.39 44.36 1.40
C SER A 125 -16.60 43.02 0.67
N PRO A 126 -16.45 41.85 1.33
CA PRO A 126 -16.86 40.55 0.80
C PRO A 126 -18.36 40.44 0.47
N SER A 127 -19.17 41.32 1.04
CA SER A 127 -20.61 41.42 0.78
C SER A 127 -20.96 42.32 -0.41
N ASP A 128 -19.96 42.96 -1.04
CA ASP A 128 -20.21 43.84 -2.17
C ASP A 128 -20.75 43.05 -3.37
N THR A 129 -21.66 43.68 -4.11
CA THR A 129 -22.34 43.04 -5.22
C THR A 129 -21.43 42.93 -6.44
N ILE A 130 -21.42 41.75 -7.06
CA ILE A 130 -20.77 41.50 -8.36
C ILE A 130 -21.80 41.65 -9.50
N THR A 131 -21.31 41.93 -10.71
CA THR A 131 -22.18 42.07 -11.89
C THR A 131 -22.84 40.74 -12.21
N SER A 132 -24.18 40.74 -12.29
CA SER A 132 -24.97 39.58 -12.69
C SER A 132 -24.69 39.18 -14.15
N GLY A 133 -24.72 37.88 -14.42
CA GLY A 133 -24.36 37.32 -15.72
C GLY A 133 -24.19 35.81 -15.65
N THR A 134 -23.60 35.19 -16.67
CA THR A 134 -23.18 33.79 -16.62
C THR A 134 -21.65 33.75 -16.63
N LEU A 135 -21.05 33.13 -15.62
CA LEU A 135 -19.61 32.90 -15.55
C LEU A 135 -19.32 31.51 -16.12
N ASP A 136 -18.68 31.47 -17.28
CA ASP A 136 -18.24 30.25 -17.92
C ASP A 136 -16.80 29.94 -17.51
N ILE A 137 -16.55 28.71 -17.07
CA ILE A 137 -15.25 28.24 -16.60
C ILE A 137 -14.82 27.08 -17.51
N SER A 138 -13.59 27.18 -18.02
CA SER A 138 -12.92 26.10 -18.72
C SER A 138 -11.57 25.81 -18.07
N VAL A 139 -11.18 24.54 -18.04
CA VAL A 139 -9.89 24.06 -17.50
C VAL A 139 -9.29 23.11 -18.55
N GLY A 140 -8.03 23.33 -18.92
CA GLY A 140 -7.34 22.50 -19.92
C GLY A 140 -7.98 22.55 -21.31
N GLY A 141 -8.70 23.63 -21.63
CA GLY A 141 -9.46 23.78 -22.87
C GLY A 141 -10.85 23.12 -22.88
N ALA A 142 -11.20 22.31 -21.88
CA ALA A 142 -12.51 21.73 -21.72
C ALA A 142 -13.45 22.64 -20.91
N ALA A 143 -14.70 22.79 -21.36
CA ALA A 143 -15.72 23.49 -20.59
C ALA A 143 -16.12 22.62 -19.38
N VAL A 144 -15.88 23.12 -18.16
CA VAL A 144 -16.15 22.39 -16.91
C VAL A 144 -17.45 22.85 -16.25
N GLY A 145 -17.96 24.03 -16.58
CA GLY A 145 -19.31 24.44 -16.20
C GLY A 145 -19.57 25.95 -16.33
N SER A 146 -20.85 26.31 -16.16
CA SER A 146 -21.35 27.67 -16.22
C SER A 146 -22.12 28.01 -14.95
N ILE A 147 -21.81 29.14 -14.32
CA ILE A 147 -22.46 29.61 -13.10
C ILE A 147 -23.32 30.82 -13.43
N VAL A 148 -24.63 30.74 -13.17
CA VAL A 148 -25.50 31.91 -13.26
C VAL A 148 -25.31 32.76 -11.98
N VAL A 149 -24.87 34.00 -12.18
CA VAL A 149 -24.67 35.00 -11.13
C VAL A 149 -25.92 35.87 -11.04
N ASP A 150 -26.70 35.72 -9.97
CA ASP A 150 -27.96 36.43 -9.74
C ASP A 150 -28.11 36.87 -8.26
N ALA A 151 -29.28 37.41 -7.89
CA ALA A 151 -29.52 37.93 -6.54
C ALA A 151 -29.32 36.90 -5.39
N SER A 152 -29.23 35.61 -5.68
CA SER A 152 -28.98 34.56 -4.69
C SER A 152 -27.49 34.37 -4.36
N ASN A 153 -26.58 34.74 -5.28
CA ASN A 153 -25.14 34.50 -5.15
C ASN A 153 -24.25 35.66 -5.65
N ASN A 154 -24.81 36.82 -6.03
CA ASN A 154 -24.11 37.98 -6.57
C ASN A 154 -23.33 38.81 -5.54
N THR A 155 -22.74 38.18 -4.54
CA THR A 155 -21.71 38.79 -3.69
C THR A 155 -20.41 38.01 -3.84
N LEU A 156 -19.25 38.60 -3.47
CA LEU A 156 -18.00 37.84 -3.49
C LEU A 156 -18.10 36.57 -2.66
N GLU A 157 -18.68 36.66 -1.45
CA GLU A 157 -18.89 35.51 -0.57
C GLU A 157 -19.89 34.50 -1.17
N GLY A 158 -20.96 34.98 -1.81
CA GLY A 158 -21.97 34.15 -2.47
C GLY A 158 -21.40 33.35 -3.65
N LEU A 159 -20.64 34.01 -4.52
CA LEU A 159 -20.00 33.38 -5.67
C LEU A 159 -18.90 32.41 -5.23
N GLN A 160 -18.08 32.79 -4.25
CA GLN A 160 -17.07 31.91 -3.68
C GLN A 160 -17.69 30.60 -3.16
N LYS A 161 -18.76 30.70 -2.36
CA LYS A 161 -19.47 29.52 -1.84
C LYS A 161 -20.08 28.68 -2.96
N THR A 162 -20.65 29.33 -3.98
CA THR A 162 -21.25 28.64 -5.13
C THR A 162 -20.20 27.85 -5.92
N ILE A 163 -19.01 28.42 -6.14
CA ILE A 163 -17.91 27.74 -6.82
C ILE A 163 -17.41 26.57 -5.98
N ASN A 164 -17.17 26.80 -4.68
CA ASN A 164 -16.58 25.78 -3.80
C ASN A 164 -17.56 24.65 -3.44
N SER A 165 -18.87 24.86 -3.54
CA SER A 165 -19.87 23.81 -3.35
C SER A 165 -20.17 23.00 -4.61
N GLY A 166 -19.76 23.50 -5.78
CA GLY A 166 -19.91 22.80 -7.05
C GLY A 166 -18.61 22.16 -7.54
N ASP A 167 -18.71 21.44 -8.66
CA ASP A 167 -17.55 20.87 -9.33
C ASP A 167 -17.27 21.61 -10.64
N TYR A 168 -16.62 22.75 -10.52
CA TYR A 168 -16.27 23.61 -11.65
C TYR A 168 -14.75 23.59 -11.96
N GLY A 169 -14.03 22.57 -11.53
CA GLY A 169 -12.59 22.43 -11.77
C GLY A 169 -11.67 23.45 -11.07
N VAL A 170 -12.22 24.42 -10.34
CA VAL A 170 -11.48 25.49 -9.64
C VAL A 170 -11.96 25.65 -8.20
N THR A 171 -11.10 26.21 -7.35
CA THR A 171 -11.41 26.67 -5.99
C THR A 171 -11.35 28.19 -5.94
N ALA A 172 -12.35 28.83 -5.33
CA ALA A 172 -12.42 30.27 -5.15
C ALA A 172 -12.05 30.71 -3.73
N SER A 173 -11.26 31.79 -3.63
CA SER A 173 -10.84 32.42 -2.38
C SER A 173 -10.94 33.93 -2.45
N ILE A 174 -11.33 34.58 -1.34
CA ILE A 174 -11.36 36.04 -1.24
C ILE A 174 -10.07 36.51 -0.57
N ILE A 175 -9.28 37.33 -1.26
CA ILE A 175 -8.05 37.94 -0.77
C ILE A 175 -8.38 39.33 -0.23
N ASN A 176 -7.92 39.65 0.99
CA ASN A 176 -7.92 41.01 1.53
C ASN A 176 -6.53 41.65 1.37
N ASN A 177 -6.41 42.58 0.44
CA ASN A 177 -5.19 43.34 0.16
C ASN A 177 -5.30 44.75 0.75
N GLY A 178 -5.08 44.87 2.07
CA GLY A 178 -5.02 46.17 2.75
C GLY A 178 -6.34 46.94 2.81
N GLY A 179 -7.48 46.25 2.82
CA GLY A 179 -8.82 46.85 2.84
C GLY A 179 -9.57 46.78 1.50
N SER A 180 -8.93 46.26 0.46
CA SER A 180 -9.55 45.90 -0.82
C SER A 180 -9.68 44.39 -0.95
N TYR A 181 -10.85 43.91 -1.37
CA TYR A 181 -11.16 42.49 -1.51
C TYR A 181 -11.17 42.09 -2.99
N GLN A 182 -10.50 40.97 -3.33
CA GLN A 182 -10.43 40.44 -4.70
C GLN A 182 -10.72 38.93 -4.69
N LEU A 183 -11.34 38.42 -5.74
CA LEU A 183 -11.58 36.99 -5.90
C LEU A 183 -10.39 36.34 -6.60
N MET A 184 -9.89 35.25 -6.03
CA MET A 184 -8.85 34.40 -6.59
C MET A 184 -9.45 33.05 -6.98
N PHE A 185 -9.11 32.59 -8.17
CA PHE A 185 -9.45 31.28 -8.70
C PHE A 185 -8.17 30.47 -8.81
N THR A 186 -8.14 29.30 -8.21
CA THR A 186 -7.02 28.35 -8.32
C THR A 186 -7.55 27.06 -8.92
N SER A 187 -6.90 26.55 -9.97
CA SER A 187 -7.24 25.25 -10.55
C SER A 187 -7.12 24.14 -9.51
N LYS A 188 -8.08 23.21 -9.49
CA LYS A 188 -7.95 21.97 -8.70
C LYS A 188 -6.93 21.01 -9.33
N THR A 189 -6.63 21.18 -10.61
CA THR A 189 -5.69 20.38 -11.38
C THR A 189 -4.38 21.15 -11.54
N SER A 190 -3.25 20.56 -11.15
CA SER A 190 -1.91 21.09 -11.43
C SER A 190 -1.48 20.72 -12.86
N GLY A 191 -0.38 21.32 -13.34
CA GLY A 191 0.11 21.02 -14.68
C GLY A 191 -0.40 21.98 -15.75
N ALA A 192 0.10 21.85 -16.97
CA ALA A 192 -0.33 22.60 -18.14
C ALA A 192 -1.83 22.35 -18.44
N GLU A 193 -2.31 21.11 -18.22
CA GLU A 193 -3.73 20.74 -18.34
C GLU A 193 -4.62 21.46 -17.30
N GLY A 194 -4.03 22.00 -16.23
CA GLY A 194 -4.72 22.80 -15.22
C GLY A 194 -5.02 24.25 -15.64
N ALA A 195 -4.78 24.62 -16.91
CA ALA A 195 -4.96 25.98 -17.38
C ALA A 195 -6.44 26.43 -17.34
N VAL A 196 -6.75 27.34 -16.40
CA VAL A 196 -8.07 27.97 -16.27
C VAL A 196 -8.27 29.10 -17.30
N ASN A 197 -9.46 29.16 -17.89
CA ASN A 197 -9.94 30.30 -18.66
C ASN A 197 -11.39 30.65 -18.26
N LEU A 198 -11.63 31.95 -18.05
CA LEU A 198 -12.88 32.52 -17.54
C LEU A 198 -13.52 33.47 -18.57
N SER A 199 -14.83 33.32 -18.78
CA SER A 199 -15.60 34.16 -19.70
C SER A 199 -17.07 34.37 -19.28
N GLY A 200 -17.84 35.11 -20.09
CA GLY A 200 -19.30 35.26 -19.93
C GLY A 200 -19.78 36.42 -19.05
N THR A 201 -18.97 36.87 -18.09
CA THR A 201 -19.28 38.05 -17.25
C THR A 201 -18.17 39.10 -17.33
N THR A 202 -18.53 40.38 -17.32
CA THR A 202 -17.60 41.50 -17.51
C THR A 202 -16.56 41.60 -16.41
N ASP A 203 -16.92 41.22 -15.19
CA ASP A 203 -16.03 41.32 -14.02
C ASP A 203 -14.95 40.22 -14.03
N PHE A 204 -15.20 39.11 -14.74
CA PHE A 204 -14.35 37.92 -14.73
C PHE A 204 -13.96 37.43 -16.14
N THR A 205 -13.56 38.37 -17.01
CA THR A 205 -12.88 38.04 -18.27
C THR A 205 -11.37 37.91 -18.06
N MET A 206 -10.68 37.15 -18.91
CA MET A 206 -9.21 37.03 -18.85
C MET A 206 -8.48 38.39 -18.91
N ALA A 207 -9.05 39.40 -19.60
CA ALA A 207 -8.50 40.77 -19.61
C ALA A 207 -8.57 41.47 -18.24
N ASN A 208 -9.50 41.05 -17.37
CA ASN A 208 -9.69 41.56 -16.01
C ASN A 208 -9.11 40.61 -14.95
N MET A 209 -8.22 39.69 -15.34
CA MET A 209 -7.47 38.82 -14.42
C MET A 209 -5.99 39.12 -14.46
N THR A 210 -5.30 38.84 -13.35
CA THR A 210 -3.84 38.72 -13.29
C THR A 210 -3.49 37.28 -12.97
N THR A 211 -2.66 36.64 -13.81
CA THR A 211 -2.08 35.32 -13.52
C THR A 211 -0.96 35.48 -12.49
N THR A 212 -1.14 34.89 -11.31
CA THR A 212 -0.13 34.90 -10.23
C THR A 212 0.71 33.63 -10.18
N ALA A 213 0.20 32.53 -10.75
CA ALA A 213 0.94 31.29 -10.99
C ALA A 213 0.45 30.67 -12.29
N THR A 214 1.35 30.33 -13.21
CA THR A 214 1.02 29.71 -14.50
C THR A 214 0.77 28.22 -14.34
N ALA A 215 -0.16 27.66 -15.11
CA ALA A 215 -0.28 26.20 -15.24
C ALA A 215 0.96 25.67 -15.98
N GLN A 216 1.74 24.82 -15.32
CA GLN A 216 2.93 24.20 -15.90
C GLN A 216 3.14 22.82 -15.30
N ASP A 217 3.65 21.89 -16.10
CA ASP A 217 3.95 20.52 -15.68
C ASP A 217 5.25 20.44 -14.87
N ALA A 218 5.37 19.41 -14.05
CA ALA A 218 6.64 19.01 -13.46
C ALA A 218 7.54 18.42 -14.53
N VAL A 219 8.83 18.72 -14.45
CA VAL A 219 9.85 18.20 -15.38
C VAL A 219 10.98 17.60 -14.56
N MET A 220 11.23 16.32 -14.80
CA MET A 220 12.31 15.55 -14.22
C MET A 220 13.22 15.03 -15.33
N VAL A 221 14.52 14.97 -15.11
CA VAL A 221 15.44 14.24 -16.00
C VAL A 221 15.94 13.00 -15.28
N LEU A 222 15.59 11.82 -15.80
CA LEU A 222 15.98 10.53 -15.27
C LEU A 222 17.02 9.88 -16.20
N ASN A 223 18.25 9.69 -15.74
CA ASN A 223 19.35 9.14 -16.52
C ASN A 223 19.56 9.82 -17.90
N GLY A 224 19.24 11.13 -17.99
CA GLY A 224 19.32 11.92 -19.22
C GLY A 224 18.02 11.95 -20.06
N LEU A 225 16.99 11.21 -19.67
CA LEU A 225 15.66 11.25 -20.30
C LEU A 225 14.77 12.29 -19.61
N THR A 226 14.23 13.24 -20.37
CA THR A 226 13.28 14.22 -19.85
C THR A 226 11.88 13.61 -19.76
N ILE A 227 11.30 13.68 -18.57
CA ILE A 227 9.98 13.15 -18.25
C ILE A 227 9.14 14.28 -17.67
N THR A 228 7.89 14.37 -18.13
CA THR A 228 6.95 15.43 -17.75
C THR A 228 5.71 14.83 -17.12
N ASN A 229 5.21 15.41 -16.03
CA ASN A 229 3.97 14.99 -15.39
C ASN A 229 3.14 16.21 -14.94
N SER A 230 1.81 16.08 -14.92
CA SER A 230 0.90 17.13 -14.46
C SER A 230 0.96 17.34 -12.94
N SER A 231 1.53 16.39 -12.20
CA SER A 231 1.74 16.47 -10.75
C SER A 231 3.23 16.41 -10.39
N ASN A 232 3.59 16.79 -9.16
CA ASN A 232 4.95 16.65 -8.65
C ASN A 232 5.33 15.21 -8.28
N THR A 233 4.37 14.29 -8.36
CA THR A 233 4.55 12.86 -8.13
C THR A 233 4.59 12.15 -9.47
N PHE A 234 5.66 11.40 -9.70
CA PHE A 234 5.91 10.59 -10.88
C PHE A 234 5.81 9.13 -10.45
N SER A 235 4.62 8.57 -10.65
CA SER A 235 4.35 7.13 -10.54
C SER A 235 4.53 6.49 -11.93
N ASP A 236 4.81 5.19 -11.96
CA ASP A 236 4.90 4.38 -13.19
C ASP A 236 5.98 4.80 -14.21
N VAL A 237 6.95 5.63 -13.78
CA VAL A 237 8.13 5.95 -14.61
C VAL A 237 9.09 4.75 -14.65
N ILE A 238 9.27 4.13 -13.50
CA ILE A 238 9.94 2.84 -13.34
C ILE A 238 8.96 2.01 -12.53
N ASP A 239 8.72 0.77 -12.96
CA ASP A 239 7.83 -0.14 -12.26
C ASP A 239 8.24 -0.28 -10.78
N GLY A 240 7.26 -0.09 -9.90
CA GLY A 240 7.43 -0.11 -8.45
C GLY A 240 8.19 1.06 -7.82
N VAL A 241 8.55 2.12 -8.57
CA VAL A 241 9.25 3.29 -8.01
C VAL A 241 8.44 4.57 -8.22
N GLU A 242 8.21 5.30 -7.13
CA GLU A 242 7.55 6.61 -7.17
C GLU A 242 8.52 7.72 -6.76
N PHE A 243 8.62 8.74 -7.62
CA PHE A 243 9.45 9.92 -7.36
C PHE A 243 8.55 11.10 -7.01
N THR A 244 8.83 11.79 -5.90
CA THR A 244 8.12 13.04 -5.53
C THR A 244 9.09 14.21 -5.47
N LEU A 245 8.86 15.21 -6.33
CA LEU A 245 9.66 16.43 -6.40
C LEU A 245 9.18 17.47 -5.38
N HIS A 246 10.09 17.97 -4.55
CA HIS A 246 9.80 18.99 -3.53
C HIS A 246 10.35 20.37 -3.91
N SER A 247 11.45 20.42 -4.67
CA SER A 247 12.04 21.67 -5.15
C SER A 247 12.72 21.52 -6.52
N ALA A 248 12.72 22.59 -7.31
CA ALA A 248 13.40 22.64 -8.60
C ALA A 248 14.87 23.08 -8.42
N THR A 249 15.81 22.24 -8.85
CA THR A 249 17.26 22.51 -8.82
C THR A 249 17.93 22.17 -10.16
N PRO A 250 17.61 22.91 -11.25
CA PRO A 250 18.20 22.67 -12.57
C PRO A 250 19.73 22.66 -12.52
N GLY A 251 20.34 21.68 -13.17
CA GLY A 251 21.78 21.43 -13.24
C GLY A 251 22.36 20.64 -12.06
N SER A 252 21.55 20.21 -11.08
CA SER A 252 21.99 19.45 -9.90
C SER A 252 21.36 18.05 -9.86
N GLN A 253 22.13 17.03 -10.25
CA GLN A 253 21.69 15.64 -10.18
C GLN A 253 21.69 15.11 -8.74
N GLN A 254 20.60 14.42 -8.39
CA GLN A 254 20.46 13.59 -7.20
C GLN A 254 20.68 12.12 -7.58
N THR A 255 21.31 11.37 -6.69
CA THR A 255 21.44 9.93 -6.83
C THR A 255 20.34 9.27 -6.01
N VAL A 256 19.51 8.49 -6.68
CA VAL A 256 18.49 7.64 -6.05
C VAL A 256 18.99 6.20 -6.06
N ASN A 257 18.99 5.53 -4.91
CA ASN A 257 19.34 4.12 -4.81
C ASN A 257 18.13 3.33 -4.33
N VAL A 258 17.77 2.30 -5.09
CA VAL A 258 16.77 1.29 -4.71
C VAL A 258 17.52 0.00 -4.40
N GLY A 259 17.36 -0.50 -3.17
CA GLY A 259 18.00 -1.72 -2.68
C GLY A 259 17.06 -2.56 -1.83
N GLN A 260 17.53 -3.71 -1.37
CA GLN A 260 16.84 -4.47 -0.32
C GLN A 260 16.94 -3.74 1.02
N ASP A 261 15.88 -3.79 1.82
CA ASP A 261 15.89 -3.22 3.17
C ASP A 261 16.56 -4.16 4.19
N ASN A 262 17.89 -4.20 4.10
CA ASN A 262 18.72 -5.04 4.96
C ASN A 262 18.68 -4.61 6.44
N GLU A 263 18.40 -3.33 6.69
CA GLU A 263 18.33 -2.77 8.04
C GLU A 263 17.06 -3.25 8.76
N ALA A 264 15.91 -3.17 8.09
CA ALA A 264 14.64 -3.68 8.62
C ALA A 264 14.74 -5.18 8.97
N VAL A 265 15.26 -6.01 8.06
CA VAL A 265 15.45 -7.45 8.31
C VAL A 265 16.35 -7.71 9.52
N THR A 266 17.46 -6.96 9.64
CA THR A 266 18.39 -7.11 10.75
C THR A 266 17.74 -6.73 12.09
N GLU A 267 16.98 -5.63 12.12
CA GLU A 267 16.27 -5.16 13.32
C GLU A 267 15.18 -6.14 13.76
N THR A 268 14.42 -6.72 12.81
CA THR A 268 13.41 -7.74 13.12
C THR A 268 14.05 -9.00 13.71
N ILE A 269 15.19 -9.46 13.17
CA ILE A 269 15.90 -10.63 13.71
C ILE A 269 16.45 -10.36 15.12
N LYS A 270 17.02 -9.17 15.36
CA LYS A 270 17.47 -8.77 16.70
C LYS A 270 16.32 -8.75 17.70
N SER A 271 15.21 -8.12 17.32
CA SER A 271 13.99 -8.06 18.13
C SER A 271 13.45 -9.45 18.45
N PHE A 272 13.44 -10.38 17.49
CA PHE A 272 13.04 -11.76 17.71
C PHE A 272 13.92 -12.45 18.78
N VAL A 273 15.24 -12.29 18.72
CA VAL A 273 16.16 -12.88 19.71
C VAL A 273 15.96 -12.28 21.09
N ASP A 274 15.77 -10.96 21.17
CA ASP A 274 15.52 -10.27 22.44
C ASP A 274 14.21 -10.74 23.08
N VAL A 275 13.13 -10.82 22.30
CA VAL A 275 11.82 -11.29 22.81
C VAL A 275 11.87 -12.77 23.16
N TYR A 276 12.60 -13.60 22.40
CA TYR A 276 12.83 -15.00 22.79
C TYR A 276 13.53 -15.12 24.15
N ASN A 277 14.60 -14.33 24.36
CA ASN A 277 15.34 -14.33 25.61
C ASN A 277 14.49 -13.82 26.79
N GLN A 278 13.60 -12.85 26.55
CA GLN A 278 12.61 -12.42 27.53
C GLN A 278 11.59 -13.51 27.86
N LEU A 279 11.08 -14.24 26.85
CA LEU A 279 10.19 -15.37 27.07
C LEU A 279 10.86 -16.48 27.89
N ASP A 280 12.13 -16.79 27.60
CA ASP A 280 12.88 -17.78 28.37
C ASP A 280 13.05 -17.36 29.84
N GLN A 281 13.33 -16.07 30.08
CA GLN A 281 13.37 -15.50 31.43
C GLN A 281 12.03 -15.64 32.15
N ILE A 282 10.91 -15.32 31.49
CA ILE A 282 9.56 -15.47 32.05
C ILE A 282 9.27 -16.93 32.41
N LEU A 283 9.63 -17.88 31.54
CA LEU A 283 9.48 -19.30 31.81
C LEU A 283 10.28 -19.75 33.04
N ASP A 284 11.50 -19.23 33.22
CA ASP A 284 12.32 -19.47 34.41
C ASP A 284 11.70 -18.86 35.67
N GLU A 285 11.23 -17.61 35.61
CA GLU A 285 10.59 -16.91 36.72
C GLU A 285 9.32 -17.64 37.19
N LEU A 286 8.47 -18.09 36.27
CA LEU A 286 7.28 -18.87 36.60
C LEU A 286 7.62 -20.25 37.19
N ALA A 287 8.75 -20.84 36.79
CA ALA A 287 9.18 -22.16 37.22
C ALA A 287 10.02 -22.18 38.52
N SER A 288 10.48 -21.01 38.98
CA SER A 288 11.45 -20.91 40.08
C SER A 288 10.87 -21.33 41.43
N TYR A 289 11.70 -22.01 42.24
CA TYR A 289 11.37 -22.38 43.63
C TYR A 289 12.04 -21.47 44.66
N ASP A 290 13.00 -20.66 44.24
CA ASP A 290 13.89 -19.94 45.14
C ASP A 290 13.69 -18.43 45.00
N ALA A 291 13.19 -17.79 46.05
CA ALA A 291 13.02 -16.34 46.12
C ALA A 291 14.18 -15.66 46.88
N LYS A 292 15.25 -16.39 47.22
CA LYS A 292 16.35 -15.88 48.06
C LYS A 292 17.10 -14.69 47.46
N ASP A 293 17.05 -14.54 46.15
CA ASP A 293 17.75 -13.47 45.44
C ASP A 293 16.88 -12.20 45.28
N LEU A 294 15.61 -12.24 45.73
CA LEU A 294 14.66 -11.14 45.65
C LEU A 294 14.23 -10.66 47.05
N THR A 295 14.12 -9.36 47.21
CA THR A 295 13.60 -8.71 48.43
C THR A 295 12.07 -8.80 48.48
N GLU A 296 11.48 -8.69 49.69
CA GLU A 296 10.02 -8.66 49.87
C GLU A 296 9.34 -7.52 49.10
N GLU A 297 10.07 -6.44 48.78
CA GLU A 297 9.59 -5.31 47.99
C GLU A 297 9.58 -5.62 46.48
N GLU A 298 10.58 -6.34 45.98
CA GLU A 298 10.65 -6.80 44.58
C GLU A 298 9.57 -7.84 44.27
N LEU A 299 9.35 -8.79 45.18
CA LEU A 299 8.26 -9.78 45.09
C LEU A 299 6.86 -9.14 45.11
N ALA A 300 6.73 -7.91 45.61
CA ALA A 300 5.47 -7.17 45.65
C ALA A 300 5.29 -6.23 44.45
N SER A 301 6.28 -6.13 43.56
CA SER A 301 6.19 -5.32 42.33
C SER A 301 5.34 -5.99 41.27
N GLU A 302 4.84 -5.20 40.31
CA GLU A 302 4.09 -5.71 39.15
C GLU A 302 4.95 -6.62 38.27
N GLU A 303 6.28 -6.48 38.32
CA GLU A 303 7.24 -7.26 37.52
C GLU A 303 7.34 -8.72 37.98
N TYR A 304 7.36 -8.98 39.29
CA TYR A 304 7.51 -10.33 39.86
C TYR A 304 6.20 -10.93 40.40
N GLN A 305 5.05 -10.38 39.98
CA GLN A 305 3.73 -10.74 40.50
C GLN A 305 3.43 -12.25 40.44
N TYR A 306 3.96 -12.96 39.43
CA TYR A 306 3.71 -14.39 39.18
C TYR A 306 4.91 -15.30 39.46
N TYR A 307 5.92 -14.80 40.18
CA TYR A 307 7.17 -15.52 40.41
C TYR A 307 6.96 -16.84 41.17
N GLY A 308 7.38 -17.96 40.57
CA GLY A 308 7.30 -19.30 41.14
C GLY A 308 5.90 -19.90 41.22
N ASP A 309 4.89 -19.26 40.63
CA ASP A 309 3.49 -19.71 40.68
C ASP A 309 3.26 -21.06 39.97
N LEU A 310 4.15 -21.44 39.07
CA LEU A 310 4.14 -22.71 38.33
C LEU A 310 5.34 -23.60 38.67
N ALA A 311 5.95 -23.41 39.84
CA ALA A 311 7.13 -24.13 40.25
C ALA A 311 6.95 -25.66 40.19
N GLY A 312 7.83 -26.32 39.41
CA GLY A 312 7.83 -27.76 39.16
C GLY A 312 6.78 -28.27 38.17
N SER A 313 6.04 -27.37 37.52
CA SER A 313 5.15 -27.70 36.43
C SER A 313 5.90 -28.44 35.32
N SER A 314 5.42 -29.63 34.95
CA SER A 314 5.92 -30.35 33.77
C SER A 314 5.49 -29.69 32.46
N LEU A 315 4.44 -28.87 32.50
CA LEU A 315 3.93 -28.15 31.33
C LEU A 315 4.94 -27.09 30.87
N LEU A 316 5.53 -26.31 31.78
CA LEU A 316 6.51 -25.28 31.41
C LEU A 316 7.74 -25.90 30.73
N ARG A 317 8.22 -27.05 31.22
CA ARG A 317 9.29 -27.79 30.57
C ARG A 317 8.88 -28.28 29.18
N ALA A 318 7.68 -28.83 29.04
CA ALA A 318 7.19 -29.30 27.73
C ALA A 318 7.05 -28.15 26.72
N VAL A 319 6.55 -26.99 27.15
CA VAL A 319 6.46 -25.77 26.31
C VAL A 319 7.85 -25.32 25.88
N ARG A 320 8.80 -25.21 26.82
CA ARG A 320 10.20 -24.87 26.52
C ARG A 320 10.81 -25.86 25.51
N ASP A 321 10.64 -27.16 25.74
CA ASP A 321 11.18 -28.22 24.89
C ASP A 321 10.58 -28.17 23.47
N GLN A 322 9.29 -27.84 23.34
CA GLN A 322 8.61 -27.75 22.05
C GLN A 322 9.09 -26.53 21.24
N ILE A 323 9.21 -25.37 21.89
CA ILE A 323 9.75 -24.15 21.26
C ILE A 323 11.22 -24.33 20.89
N GLN A 324 12.05 -24.88 21.78
CA GLN A 324 13.46 -25.15 21.46
C GLN A 324 13.61 -26.22 20.38
N GLY A 325 12.74 -27.24 20.39
CA GLY A 325 12.71 -28.28 19.38
C GLY A 325 12.43 -27.75 17.98
N SER A 326 11.49 -26.82 17.84
CA SER A 326 11.12 -26.24 16.53
C SER A 326 12.24 -25.40 15.90
N MET A 327 13.16 -24.87 16.72
CA MET A 327 14.32 -24.07 16.31
C MET A 327 15.60 -24.89 16.11
N SER A 328 15.57 -26.17 16.45
CA SER A 328 16.73 -27.04 16.43
C SER A 328 16.82 -27.85 15.14
N GLY A 329 18.04 -28.25 14.78
CA GLY A 329 18.30 -29.11 13.63
C GLY A 329 18.50 -28.35 12.31
N ALA A 330 18.68 -29.11 11.23
CA ALA A 330 18.80 -28.57 9.89
C ALA A 330 17.51 -28.81 9.11
N ILE A 331 17.09 -27.84 8.30
CA ILE A 331 15.99 -27.98 7.35
C ILE A 331 16.53 -28.70 6.12
N ALA A 332 16.03 -29.90 5.85
CA ALA A 332 16.60 -30.80 4.85
C ALA A 332 16.41 -30.31 3.41
N GLU A 333 15.36 -29.52 3.19
CA GLU A 333 14.97 -28.94 1.91
C GLU A 333 15.82 -27.71 1.54
N LEU A 334 16.61 -27.15 2.46
CA LEU A 334 17.44 -25.98 2.21
C LEU A 334 18.87 -26.35 1.81
N ASP A 335 19.59 -25.39 1.23
CA ASP A 335 21.03 -25.52 1.01
C ASP A 335 21.75 -25.83 2.33
N SER A 336 22.61 -26.83 2.32
CA SER A 336 23.50 -27.21 3.41
C SER A 336 24.28 -26.05 4.06
N ASN A 337 24.56 -24.97 3.32
CA ASN A 337 25.25 -23.79 3.83
C ASN A 337 24.35 -22.84 4.62
N PHE A 338 23.02 -22.96 4.48
CA PHE A 338 22.02 -22.09 5.11
C PHE A 338 20.87 -22.86 5.75
N SER A 339 21.08 -24.12 6.11
CA SER A 339 20.01 -25.00 6.61
C SER A 339 19.73 -24.89 8.12
N SER A 340 20.47 -24.07 8.88
CA SER A 340 20.31 -23.96 10.34
C SER A 340 20.59 -22.56 10.88
N LEU A 341 19.99 -22.19 12.02
CA LEU A 341 20.18 -20.89 12.67
C LEU A 341 21.65 -20.57 12.99
N ALA A 342 22.44 -21.57 13.36
CA ALA A 342 23.86 -21.38 13.67
C ALA A 342 24.68 -20.89 12.48
N LEU A 343 24.26 -21.22 11.25
CA LEU A 343 24.95 -20.81 10.01
C LEU A 343 24.66 -19.35 9.64
N ILE A 344 23.61 -18.75 10.20
CA ILE A 344 23.29 -17.32 10.05
C ILE A 344 23.72 -16.48 11.27
N GLY A 345 24.53 -17.07 12.15
CA GLY A 345 25.05 -16.38 13.33
C GLY A 345 24.14 -16.42 14.57
N ILE A 346 23.05 -17.17 14.55
CA ILE A 346 22.14 -17.31 15.71
C ILE A 346 22.40 -18.64 16.41
N THR A 347 22.84 -18.59 17.66
CA THR A 347 23.20 -19.79 18.44
C THR A 347 22.51 -19.84 19.80
N LEU A 348 22.24 -21.05 20.29
CA LEU A 348 21.73 -21.28 21.64
C LEU A 348 22.90 -21.68 22.55
N ASP A 349 22.98 -21.08 23.75
CA ASP A 349 23.94 -21.49 24.78
C ASP A 349 23.47 -22.76 25.54
N ARG A 350 24.18 -23.13 26.61
CA ARG A 350 23.85 -24.34 27.39
C ARG A 350 22.60 -24.16 28.25
N GLU A 351 22.27 -22.92 28.54
CA GLU A 351 21.15 -22.48 29.34
C GLU A 351 19.89 -22.32 28.46
N GLY A 352 20.05 -22.26 27.14
CA GLY A 352 18.98 -22.12 26.17
C GLY A 352 18.74 -20.69 25.70
N LYS A 353 19.65 -19.74 26.02
CA LYS A 353 19.55 -18.36 25.55
C LYS A 353 20.13 -18.20 24.15
N MET A 354 19.49 -17.36 23.35
CA MET A 354 19.94 -17.02 22.01
C MET A 354 21.02 -15.93 22.04
N ASN A 355 22.04 -16.12 21.22
CA ASN A 355 23.13 -15.18 20.97
C ASN A 355 23.24 -14.91 19.46
N ILE A 356 23.48 -13.65 19.09
CA ILE A 356 23.70 -13.21 17.71
C ILE A 356 25.17 -12.87 17.49
N ASP A 357 25.77 -13.46 16.46
CA ASP A 357 26.96 -12.94 15.82
C ASP A 357 26.57 -11.93 14.73
N GLU A 358 26.62 -10.64 15.07
CA GLU A 358 26.18 -9.57 14.16
C GLU A 358 26.99 -9.50 12.87
N SER A 359 28.25 -9.96 12.88
CA SER A 359 29.10 -9.95 11.68
C SER A 359 28.63 -11.01 10.68
N VAL A 360 28.37 -12.23 11.16
CA VAL A 360 27.84 -13.32 10.33
C VAL A 360 26.44 -12.98 9.83
N LEU A 361 25.58 -12.45 10.70
CA LEU A 361 24.23 -12.05 10.30
C LEU A 361 24.26 -10.98 9.21
N SER A 362 25.09 -9.94 9.38
CA SER A 362 25.24 -8.88 8.37
C SER A 362 25.75 -9.42 7.03
N ASP A 363 26.68 -10.36 7.04
CA ASP A 363 27.19 -10.98 5.81
C ASP A 363 26.11 -11.79 5.08
N VAL A 364 25.25 -12.50 5.82
CA VAL A 364 24.13 -13.26 5.24
C VAL A 364 23.06 -12.33 4.69
N VAL A 365 22.64 -11.31 5.45
CA VAL A 365 21.64 -10.32 5.01
C VAL A 365 22.10 -9.62 3.73
N ASN A 366 23.38 -9.22 3.64
CA ASN A 366 23.89 -8.48 2.48
C ASN A 366 24.09 -9.33 1.22
N ASN A 367 24.37 -10.62 1.35
CA ASN A 367 24.79 -11.45 0.21
C ASN A 367 23.84 -12.62 -0.10
N ASN A 368 22.99 -13.02 0.84
CA ASN A 368 22.19 -14.25 0.77
C ASN A 368 20.77 -14.07 1.36
N MET A 369 20.13 -12.92 1.11
CA MET A 369 18.79 -12.61 1.63
C MET A 369 17.74 -13.67 1.29
N GLN A 370 17.79 -14.26 0.08
CA GLN A 370 16.83 -15.29 -0.32
C GLN A 370 16.98 -16.58 0.50
N ALA A 371 18.22 -16.97 0.83
CA ALA A 371 18.49 -18.10 1.69
C ALA A 371 18.02 -17.83 3.13
N LEU A 372 18.22 -16.60 3.62
CA LEU A 372 17.71 -16.16 4.91
C LEU A 372 16.17 -16.18 4.96
N SER A 373 15.52 -15.65 3.91
CA SER A 373 14.06 -15.70 3.75
C SER A 373 13.56 -17.14 3.84
N SER A 374 14.17 -18.08 3.10
CA SER A 374 13.77 -19.49 3.11
C SER A 374 14.06 -20.21 4.44
N LEU A 375 15.07 -19.73 5.18
CA LEU A 375 15.42 -20.25 6.50
C LEU A 375 14.44 -19.82 7.59
N MET A 376 13.89 -18.61 7.49
CA MET A 376 13.02 -18.03 8.51
C MET A 376 11.54 -18.18 8.16
N SER A 377 11.17 -17.87 6.93
CA SER A 377 9.79 -17.90 6.42
C SER A 377 9.42 -19.23 5.77
N LYS A 378 8.12 -19.45 5.59
CA LYS A 378 7.59 -20.52 4.75
C LYS A 378 7.61 -20.03 3.31
N GLY A 379 8.41 -20.65 2.47
CA GLY A 379 8.64 -20.16 1.12
C GLY A 379 9.23 -21.22 0.20
N GLY A 380 9.22 -20.90 -1.09
CA GLY A 380 9.88 -21.74 -2.08
C GLY A 380 10.95 -20.98 -2.83
N VAL A 381 11.93 -21.72 -3.33
CA VAL A 381 12.94 -21.22 -4.25
C VAL A 381 12.93 -22.06 -5.51
N SER A 382 13.14 -21.41 -6.65
CA SER A 382 13.32 -22.10 -7.93
C SER A 382 14.79 -22.14 -8.30
N ASP A 383 15.23 -23.22 -8.93
CA ASP A 383 16.54 -23.31 -9.59
C ASP A 383 16.57 -22.64 -10.98
N ASP A 384 15.40 -22.28 -11.52
CA ASP A 384 15.25 -21.47 -12.74
C ASP A 384 15.05 -19.99 -12.37
N PRO A 385 15.96 -19.08 -12.79
CA PRO A 385 15.87 -17.64 -12.50
C PRO A 385 14.67 -16.94 -13.14
N LEU A 386 13.98 -17.57 -14.09
CA LEU A 386 12.77 -17.05 -14.73
C LEU A 386 11.48 -17.56 -14.08
N ILE A 387 11.59 -18.30 -12.97
CA ILE A 387 10.47 -18.66 -12.10
C ILE A 387 10.67 -17.99 -10.75
N ASN A 388 9.80 -17.04 -10.44
CA ASN A 388 9.80 -16.34 -9.17
C ASN A 388 8.74 -16.96 -8.26
N VAL A 389 9.13 -17.55 -7.13
CA VAL A 389 8.16 -18.15 -6.21
C VAL A 389 7.66 -17.07 -5.26
N LEU A 390 6.36 -16.80 -5.29
CA LEU A 390 5.74 -15.73 -4.53
C LEU A 390 5.40 -16.17 -3.11
N GLY A 391 5.01 -17.44 -2.92
CA GLY A 391 4.76 -17.97 -1.58
C GLY A 391 3.95 -19.26 -1.57
N GLY A 392 3.53 -19.68 -0.38
CA GLY A 392 2.63 -20.81 -0.19
C GLY A 392 1.82 -20.69 1.09
N THR A 393 0.66 -21.34 1.15
CA THR A 393 -0.20 -21.33 2.34
C THR A 393 0.23 -22.38 3.36
N GLU A 394 -0.42 -22.43 4.52
CA GLU A 394 -0.27 -23.52 5.50
C GLU A 394 -0.49 -24.91 4.88
N ARG A 395 -1.28 -24.98 3.81
CA ARG A 395 -1.61 -26.23 3.11
C ARG A 395 -0.53 -26.68 2.14
N THR A 396 0.42 -25.81 1.78
CA THR A 396 1.57 -26.18 0.95
C THR A 396 2.49 -27.05 1.77
N SER A 397 2.74 -28.26 1.28
CA SER A 397 3.66 -29.21 1.90
C SER A 397 5.11 -28.85 1.55
N THR A 398 6.06 -29.22 2.40
CA THR A 398 7.49 -29.09 2.06
C THR A 398 7.89 -30.18 1.06
N GLY A 399 8.77 -29.84 0.13
CA GLY A 399 9.22 -30.79 -0.89
C GLY A 399 9.74 -30.13 -2.17
N ASN A 400 10.11 -30.98 -3.13
CA ASN A 400 10.65 -30.57 -4.42
C ASN A 400 9.62 -30.86 -5.52
N TYR A 401 9.30 -29.84 -6.31
CA TYR A 401 8.25 -29.87 -7.32
C TYR A 401 8.83 -29.47 -8.69
N THR A 402 8.88 -30.40 -9.64
CA THR A 402 9.46 -30.14 -10.97
C THR A 402 8.43 -29.50 -11.88
N ILE A 403 8.83 -28.46 -12.61
CA ILE A 403 7.96 -27.68 -13.50
C ILE A 403 8.31 -27.97 -14.97
N ASP A 404 7.26 -28.14 -15.77
CA ASP A 404 7.33 -28.14 -17.23
C ASP A 404 6.30 -27.13 -17.77
N ILE A 405 6.72 -26.20 -18.62
CA ILE A 405 5.88 -25.14 -19.18
C ILE A 405 5.61 -25.43 -20.65
N THR A 406 4.36 -25.65 -21.02
CA THR A 406 3.95 -25.92 -22.40
C THR A 406 3.54 -24.67 -23.16
N GLN A 407 3.16 -23.61 -22.44
CA GLN A 407 2.76 -22.32 -23.00
C GLN A 407 3.18 -21.19 -22.06
N LEU A 408 3.78 -20.13 -22.62
CA LEU A 408 4.11 -18.92 -21.87
C LEU A 408 2.95 -17.93 -21.94
N ALA A 409 2.89 -17.02 -20.98
CA ALA A 409 1.98 -15.90 -21.09
C ALA A 409 2.44 -14.93 -22.18
N ASP A 410 1.49 -14.47 -22.96
CA ASP A 410 1.64 -13.36 -23.89
C ASP A 410 0.54 -12.32 -23.64
N ARG A 411 0.66 -11.19 -24.32
CA ARG A 411 -0.27 -10.07 -24.25
C ARG A 411 -0.90 -9.86 -25.62
N ALA A 412 -2.17 -9.48 -25.63
CA ALA A 412 -2.88 -9.13 -26.84
C ALA A 412 -2.13 -8.01 -27.56
N THR A 413 -1.82 -8.24 -28.84
CA THR A 413 -1.07 -7.33 -29.69
C THR A 413 -1.80 -7.14 -31.00
N VAL A 414 -2.19 -5.91 -31.30
CA VAL A 414 -2.76 -5.55 -32.60
C VAL A 414 -1.79 -4.66 -33.37
N VAL A 415 -1.56 -4.99 -34.63
CA VAL A 415 -0.62 -4.27 -35.49
C VAL A 415 -1.38 -3.63 -36.65
N GLY A 416 -1.21 -2.32 -36.81
CA GLY A 416 -1.75 -1.58 -37.93
C GLY A 416 -1.05 -1.91 -39.26
N GLY A 417 -1.62 -1.43 -40.36
CA GLY A 417 -0.92 -1.39 -41.64
C GLY A 417 0.21 -0.36 -41.66
N ALA A 418 0.89 -0.27 -42.80
CA ALA A 418 1.90 0.76 -43.00
C ALA A 418 1.26 2.16 -42.97
N SER A 419 1.79 3.04 -42.13
CA SER A 419 1.43 4.44 -42.08
C SER A 419 1.90 5.17 -43.32
N THR A 420 1.02 6.05 -43.83
CA THR A 420 1.37 7.03 -44.85
C THR A 420 1.81 8.30 -44.16
N SER A 421 3.10 8.59 -44.21
CA SER A 421 3.70 9.81 -43.66
C SER A 421 4.27 10.70 -44.76
N VAL A 422 4.31 12.00 -44.48
CA VAL A 422 5.02 12.99 -45.29
C VAL A 422 6.22 13.49 -44.51
N SER A 423 7.29 13.90 -45.20
CA SER A 423 8.41 14.52 -44.49
C SER A 423 8.04 15.96 -44.15
N GLY A 424 8.27 16.37 -42.91
CA GLY A 424 8.00 17.73 -42.47
C GLY A 424 9.00 18.26 -41.46
N VAL A 425 9.25 19.55 -41.53
CA VAL A 425 9.91 20.32 -40.48
C VAL A 425 8.82 20.91 -39.60
N LEU A 426 8.86 20.56 -38.31
CA LEU A 426 7.92 21.02 -37.30
C LEU A 426 8.61 22.07 -36.43
N ALA A 427 7.98 23.24 -36.28
CA ALA A 427 8.43 24.25 -35.33
C ALA A 427 8.15 23.82 -33.89
N ASP A 428 8.86 24.44 -32.94
CA ASP A 428 8.52 24.36 -31.53
C ASP A 428 7.13 24.97 -31.28
N GLN A 429 6.49 24.55 -30.20
CA GLN A 429 5.18 25.09 -29.84
C GLN A 429 5.26 26.59 -29.54
N VAL A 430 4.43 27.38 -30.21
CA VAL A 430 4.31 28.82 -30.00
C VAL A 430 3.55 29.06 -28.70
N THR A 431 4.24 29.65 -27.71
CA THR A 431 3.66 29.99 -26.41
C THR A 431 3.01 31.38 -26.39
N ASP A 432 3.50 32.31 -27.22
CA ASP A 432 2.90 33.64 -27.42
C ASP A 432 2.37 33.78 -28.85
N LEU A 433 1.07 33.50 -29.01
CA LEU A 433 0.37 33.59 -30.30
C LEU A 433 0.30 35.02 -30.86
N ASN A 434 0.54 36.06 -30.05
CA ASN A 434 0.59 37.44 -30.56
C ASN A 434 1.98 37.76 -31.11
N ALA A 435 3.04 37.27 -30.45
CA ALA A 435 4.41 37.41 -30.96
C ALA A 435 4.59 36.69 -32.29
N SER A 436 3.97 35.52 -32.47
CA SER A 436 4.08 34.75 -33.72
C SER A 436 3.51 35.45 -34.95
N LEU A 437 2.67 36.47 -34.77
CA LEU A 437 2.13 37.31 -35.85
C LEU A 437 3.15 38.34 -36.38
N VAL A 438 4.30 38.50 -35.73
CA VAL A 438 5.31 39.51 -36.09
C VAL A 438 6.54 38.83 -36.69
N ILE A 439 6.85 39.14 -37.95
CA ILE A 439 8.11 38.77 -38.57
C ILE A 439 9.10 39.92 -38.39
N GLY A 440 10.18 39.66 -37.66
CA GLY A 440 11.26 40.63 -37.42
C GLY A 440 12.08 40.96 -38.67
N ALA A 441 12.74 42.13 -38.66
CA ALA A 441 13.63 42.50 -39.74
C ALA A 441 14.81 41.51 -39.87
N GLY A 442 15.06 41.04 -41.09
CA GLY A 442 16.15 40.10 -41.37
C GLY A 442 15.82 38.64 -41.07
N ALA A 443 14.55 38.29 -40.87
CA ALA A 443 14.13 36.89 -40.79
C ALA A 443 14.45 36.15 -42.09
N SER A 444 15.26 35.09 -41.99
CA SER A 444 15.65 34.29 -43.14
C SER A 444 16.01 32.86 -42.78
N PHE A 445 15.93 31.96 -43.76
CA PHE A 445 16.33 30.57 -43.65
C PHE A 445 16.68 29.99 -45.03
N ASP A 446 17.36 28.84 -45.03
CA ASP A 446 17.56 28.01 -46.20
C ASP A 446 16.70 26.74 -46.05
N ILE A 447 16.15 26.23 -47.14
CA ILE A 447 15.42 24.95 -47.15
C ILE A 447 16.06 24.00 -48.16
N ASP A 448 16.25 22.75 -47.75
CA ASP A 448 16.65 21.66 -48.64
C ASP A 448 15.46 20.72 -48.86
N LEU A 449 15.15 20.45 -50.12
CA LEU A 449 14.08 19.55 -50.54
C LEU A 449 14.69 18.41 -51.34
N GLY A 450 14.82 17.24 -50.71
CA GLY A 450 15.33 16.03 -51.36
C GLY A 450 16.74 16.21 -51.96
N GLY A 451 17.61 17.02 -51.33
CA GLY A 451 18.96 17.33 -51.79
C GLY A 451 19.08 18.58 -52.69
N VAL A 452 18.00 19.32 -52.90
CA VAL A 452 18.01 20.61 -53.60
C VAL A 452 17.88 21.73 -52.58
N THR A 453 18.98 22.45 -52.34
CA THR A 453 19.02 23.58 -51.41
C THR A 453 18.58 24.89 -52.08
N SER A 454 17.72 25.64 -51.41
CA SER A 454 17.26 26.97 -51.83
C SER A 454 18.38 28.01 -51.82
N ASN A 455 18.14 29.19 -52.39
CA ASN A 455 18.89 30.37 -51.96
C ASN A 455 18.37 30.83 -50.58
N PRO A 456 19.05 31.76 -49.89
CA PRO A 456 18.54 32.33 -48.65
C PRO A 456 17.16 32.95 -48.83
N ILE A 457 16.16 32.31 -48.24
CA ILE A 457 14.77 32.74 -48.26
C ILE A 457 14.63 33.84 -47.22
N THR A 458 14.35 35.06 -47.67
CA THR A 458 14.16 36.21 -46.79
C THR A 458 12.67 36.52 -46.67
N LEU A 459 12.17 36.59 -45.45
CA LEU A 459 10.75 36.89 -45.19
C LEU A 459 10.52 38.40 -45.11
N THR A 460 9.30 38.82 -45.50
CA THR A 460 8.91 40.22 -45.40
C THR A 460 8.67 40.59 -43.95
N ALA A 461 9.41 41.58 -43.43
CA ALA A 461 9.19 42.06 -42.06
C ALA A 461 7.85 42.79 -41.95
N GLY A 462 7.07 42.49 -40.91
CA GLY A 462 5.74 43.07 -40.73
C GLY A 462 4.93 42.40 -39.63
N THR A 463 3.72 42.92 -39.41
CA THR A 463 2.71 42.33 -38.54
C THR A 463 1.59 41.77 -39.41
N TYR A 464 1.29 40.49 -39.22
CA TYR A 464 0.30 39.73 -39.96
C TYR A 464 -1.01 39.64 -39.17
N ALA A 465 -2.14 39.45 -39.86
CA ALA A 465 -3.45 39.43 -39.20
C ALA A 465 -3.73 38.10 -38.50
N THR A 466 -3.24 37.00 -39.07
CA THR A 466 -3.40 35.64 -38.56
C THR A 466 -2.12 34.83 -38.74
N ASN A 467 -1.97 33.73 -37.99
CA ASN A 467 -0.85 32.81 -38.18
C ASN A 467 -0.91 32.11 -39.55
N ASP A 468 -2.10 31.96 -40.13
CA ASP A 468 -2.24 31.46 -41.51
C ASP A 468 -1.64 32.44 -42.53
N ASP A 469 -1.73 33.77 -42.28
CA ASP A 469 -1.07 34.77 -43.13
C ASP A 469 0.47 34.71 -43.02
N VAL A 470 1.00 34.38 -41.83
CA VAL A 470 2.43 34.14 -41.61
C VAL A 470 2.88 32.88 -42.35
N ALA A 471 2.12 31.78 -42.22
CA ALA A 471 2.38 30.54 -42.96
C ALA A 471 2.34 30.78 -44.47
N LEU A 472 1.38 31.58 -44.94
CA LEU A 472 1.25 31.97 -46.34
C LEU A 472 2.43 32.82 -46.83
N GLU A 473 2.94 33.75 -46.02
CA GLU A 473 4.18 34.47 -46.34
C GLU A 473 5.34 33.49 -46.54
N ILE A 474 5.57 32.59 -45.57
CA ILE A 474 6.64 31.59 -45.65
C ILE A 474 6.48 30.73 -46.91
N GLN A 475 5.26 30.25 -47.19
CA GLN A 475 4.94 29.49 -48.40
C GLN A 475 5.27 30.27 -49.68
N ASN A 476 4.89 31.55 -49.75
CA ASN A 476 5.11 32.39 -50.92
C ASN A 476 6.60 32.60 -51.18
N GLN A 477 7.40 32.80 -50.13
CA GLN A 477 8.84 33.00 -50.26
C GLN A 477 9.56 31.70 -50.67
N ILE A 478 9.14 30.54 -50.15
CA ILE A 478 9.61 29.22 -50.62
C ILE A 478 9.27 29.03 -52.10
N ASN A 479 8.03 29.34 -52.50
CA ASN A 479 7.57 29.19 -53.89
C ASN A 479 8.24 30.17 -54.87
N ALA A 480 8.73 31.31 -54.38
CA ALA A 480 9.43 32.31 -55.17
C ALA A 480 10.91 31.98 -55.40
N ASP A 481 11.49 31.04 -54.66
CA ASP A 481 12.91 30.68 -54.81
C ASP A 481 13.18 29.99 -56.17
N ALA A 482 14.21 30.47 -56.85
CA ALA A 482 14.57 30.01 -58.19
C ALA A 482 15.27 28.64 -58.21
N ASN A 483 15.96 28.24 -57.13
CA ASN A 483 16.62 26.93 -57.06
C ASN A 483 15.60 25.82 -56.81
N LEU A 484 14.50 26.15 -56.13
CA LEU A 484 13.40 25.22 -55.88
C LEU A 484 12.35 25.16 -57.00
N ALA A 485 12.57 25.82 -58.14
CA ALA A 485 11.60 25.91 -59.23
C ALA A 485 11.13 24.49 -59.69
N GLY A 486 9.88 24.15 -59.39
CA GLY A 486 9.29 22.83 -59.64
C GLY A 486 9.18 21.95 -58.38
N ALA A 487 10.20 21.94 -57.51
CA ALA A 487 10.18 21.22 -56.22
C ALA A 487 9.39 21.98 -55.13
N ALA A 488 9.34 23.31 -55.18
CA ALA A 488 8.61 24.15 -54.22
C ALA A 488 7.09 23.88 -54.21
N GLN A 489 6.50 23.45 -55.33
CA GLN A 489 5.07 23.10 -55.40
C GLN A 489 4.72 21.83 -54.60
N SER A 490 5.71 21.08 -54.13
CA SER A 490 5.51 19.93 -53.25
C SER A 490 5.44 20.32 -51.77
N VAL A 491 5.82 21.55 -51.42
CA VAL A 491 5.90 22.03 -50.04
C VAL A 491 4.59 22.70 -49.64
N THR A 492 4.09 22.33 -48.47
CA THR A 492 2.95 22.96 -47.81
C THR A 492 3.41 23.55 -46.48
N VAL A 493 3.17 24.84 -46.30
CA VAL A 493 3.36 25.53 -45.02
C VAL A 493 1.99 25.80 -44.40
N SER A 494 1.81 25.40 -43.16
CA SER A 494 0.57 25.60 -42.41
C SER A 494 0.86 25.99 -40.97
N PHE A 495 -0.08 26.70 -40.34
CA PHE A 495 -0.12 26.82 -38.90
C PHE A 495 -1.13 25.81 -38.34
N ASN A 496 -0.64 24.87 -37.55
CA ASN A 496 -1.48 23.92 -36.86
C ASN A 496 -2.02 24.58 -35.59
N SER A 497 -3.28 25.01 -35.64
CA SER A 497 -3.93 25.72 -34.53
C SER A 497 -4.19 24.84 -33.31
N ALA A 498 -4.36 23.52 -33.50
CA ALA A 498 -4.57 22.57 -32.41
C ALA A 498 -3.27 22.34 -31.61
N GLN A 499 -2.13 22.30 -32.29
CA GLN A 499 -0.82 22.14 -31.66
C GLN A 499 -0.05 23.46 -31.51
N SER A 500 -0.62 24.60 -31.90
CA SER A 500 -0.02 25.94 -31.87
C SER A 500 1.41 25.99 -32.45
N ARG A 501 1.63 25.40 -33.63
CA ARG A 501 2.96 25.36 -34.27
C ARG A 501 2.91 25.54 -35.78
N PHE A 502 4.00 26.06 -36.35
CA PHE A 502 4.17 26.11 -37.80
C PHE A 502 4.75 24.80 -38.33
N GLU A 503 4.28 24.38 -39.49
CA GLU A 503 4.67 23.11 -40.10
C GLU A 503 5.01 23.33 -41.58
N ILE A 504 6.14 22.79 -42.01
CA ILE A 504 6.58 22.81 -43.41
C ILE A 504 6.71 21.37 -43.87
N THR A 505 5.74 20.87 -44.63
CA THR A 505 5.69 19.48 -45.11
C THR A 505 5.99 19.40 -46.61
N SER A 506 6.54 18.29 -47.09
CA SER A 506 6.69 17.99 -48.52
C SER A 506 6.07 16.66 -48.89
N ALA A 507 5.30 16.67 -49.98
CA ALA A 507 4.75 15.46 -50.59
C ALA A 507 5.79 14.66 -51.40
N THR A 508 6.95 15.25 -51.74
CA THR A 508 7.95 14.63 -52.60
C THR A 508 9.38 14.85 -52.08
N GLY A 509 9.74 14.13 -51.02
CA GLY A 509 11.13 14.07 -50.53
C GLY A 509 11.31 14.62 -49.12
N ALA A 510 12.52 14.44 -48.57
CA ALA A 510 12.88 14.93 -47.25
C ALA A 510 12.99 16.46 -47.25
N VAL A 511 12.52 17.10 -46.18
CA VAL A 511 12.64 18.55 -45.97
C VAL A 511 13.66 18.81 -44.87
N THR A 512 14.60 19.73 -45.05
CA THR A 512 15.38 20.27 -43.92
C THR A 512 15.42 21.78 -43.99
N MET A 513 15.43 22.44 -42.83
CA MET A 513 15.54 23.88 -42.71
C MET A 513 16.87 24.20 -42.03
N ASN A 514 17.66 25.10 -42.60
CA ASN A 514 19.00 25.44 -42.13
C ASN A 514 19.17 26.96 -42.10
N ASN A 515 20.21 27.44 -41.42
CA ASN A 515 20.55 28.86 -41.34
C ASN A 515 19.36 29.73 -40.88
N VAL A 516 18.53 29.21 -39.97
CA VAL A 516 17.36 29.92 -39.45
C VAL A 516 17.81 31.14 -38.64
N THR A 517 17.24 32.29 -38.95
CA THR A 517 17.54 33.58 -38.30
C THR A 517 16.25 34.36 -38.06
N ASN A 518 16.14 34.98 -36.87
CA ASN A 518 15.03 35.83 -36.45
C ASN A 518 13.62 35.24 -36.65
N LEU A 519 13.44 33.95 -36.36
CA LEU A 519 12.17 33.21 -36.47
C LEU A 519 11.75 32.52 -35.15
N SER A 520 12.36 32.90 -34.02
CA SER A 520 12.05 32.31 -32.71
C SER A 520 10.59 32.51 -32.30
N ASP A 521 9.99 33.64 -32.67
CA ASP A 521 8.59 33.97 -32.35
C ASP A 521 7.60 33.08 -33.13
N GLN A 522 8.04 32.51 -34.26
CA GLN A 522 7.30 31.52 -35.05
C GLN A 522 7.63 30.08 -34.62
N GLY A 523 8.35 29.89 -33.51
CA GLY A 523 8.72 28.56 -33.00
C GLY A 523 9.95 27.95 -33.67
N PHE A 524 10.65 28.66 -34.56
CA PHE A 524 11.92 28.20 -35.11
C PHE A 524 13.10 28.80 -34.34
N SER A 525 13.32 28.28 -33.12
CA SER A 525 14.35 28.72 -32.18
C SER A 525 15.75 28.18 -32.48
N SER A 526 15.84 27.05 -33.18
CA SER A 526 17.10 26.38 -33.52
C SER A 526 17.68 26.82 -34.86
N ALA A 527 19.01 26.79 -35.00
CA ALA A 527 19.69 27.17 -36.25
C ALA A 527 19.40 26.22 -37.42
N SER A 528 18.97 24.99 -37.14
CA SER A 528 18.63 23.97 -38.12
C SER A 528 17.55 23.02 -37.60
N TYR A 529 16.66 22.58 -38.49
CA TYR A 529 15.64 21.57 -38.25
C TYR A 529 15.71 20.49 -39.32
N THR A 530 15.89 19.24 -38.91
CA THR A 530 15.82 18.07 -39.79
C THR A 530 14.38 17.62 -39.94
N GLY A 531 13.98 17.28 -41.16
CA GLY A 531 12.65 16.75 -41.43
C GLY A 531 12.42 15.41 -40.75
N VAL A 532 11.24 15.28 -40.16
CA VAL A 532 10.73 14.07 -39.54
C VAL A 532 9.58 13.52 -40.37
N ASN A 533 9.26 12.24 -40.22
CA ASN A 533 8.07 11.65 -40.83
C ASN A 533 6.86 12.01 -39.99
N VAL A 534 5.84 12.56 -40.64
CA VAL A 534 4.66 13.13 -40.00
C VAL A 534 3.42 12.46 -40.57
N VAL A 535 2.55 11.99 -39.68
CA VAL A 535 1.23 11.42 -39.97
C VAL A 535 0.20 12.52 -39.79
N ASP A 536 -0.55 12.80 -40.85
CA ASP A 536 -1.58 13.84 -40.84
C ASP A 536 -2.94 13.27 -40.41
N LEU A 537 -3.48 13.81 -39.31
CA LEU A 537 -4.82 13.57 -38.75
C LEU A 537 -5.65 14.88 -38.71
N SER A 538 -5.44 15.81 -39.63
CA SER A 538 -6.02 17.17 -39.64
C SER A 538 -7.56 17.27 -39.59
N ALA A 539 -8.31 16.19 -39.82
CA ALA A 539 -9.76 16.15 -39.65
C ALA A 539 -10.23 15.71 -38.24
N GLY A 540 -9.29 15.42 -37.34
CA GLY A 540 -9.55 14.67 -36.11
C GLY A 540 -9.70 13.17 -36.42
N ALA A 541 -9.39 12.33 -35.45
CA ALA A 541 -9.42 10.89 -35.65
C ALA A 541 -10.08 10.19 -34.45
N SER A 542 -10.84 9.14 -34.70
CA SER A 542 -11.45 8.34 -33.63
C SER A 542 -11.54 6.86 -34.00
N PHE A 543 -11.65 6.01 -32.98
CA PHE A 543 -11.87 4.57 -33.11
C PHE A 543 -12.59 4.05 -31.86
N ASP A 544 -13.25 2.91 -31.98
CA ASP A 544 -13.84 2.21 -30.84
C ASP A 544 -12.86 1.13 -30.35
N MET A 545 -12.65 1.05 -29.04
CA MET A 545 -11.69 0.15 -28.41
C MET A 545 -12.29 -0.66 -27.27
N VAL A 546 -11.90 -1.93 -27.18
CA VAL A 546 -11.98 -2.77 -25.99
C VAL A 546 -10.56 -3.06 -25.54
N VAL A 547 -10.28 -2.81 -24.26
CA VAL A 547 -9.04 -3.18 -23.58
C VAL A 547 -9.39 -4.09 -22.41
N ASP A 548 -8.96 -5.34 -22.49
CA ASP A 548 -9.19 -6.39 -21.50
C ASP A 548 -10.69 -6.56 -21.19
N ASP A 549 -11.07 -6.28 -19.93
CA ASP A 549 -12.44 -6.36 -19.41
C ASP A 549 -13.22 -5.03 -19.55
N ALA A 550 -12.59 -3.96 -20.07
CA ALA A 550 -13.23 -2.67 -20.26
C ALA A 550 -14.37 -2.75 -21.28
N PRO A 551 -15.45 -1.97 -21.11
CA PRO A 551 -16.48 -1.88 -22.13
C PRO A 551 -15.94 -1.27 -23.42
N LEU A 552 -16.64 -1.50 -24.53
CA LEU A 552 -16.33 -0.84 -25.81
C LEU A 552 -16.50 0.67 -25.64
N THR A 553 -15.42 1.42 -25.86
CA THR A 553 -15.35 2.87 -25.64
C THR A 553 -14.85 3.57 -26.90
N ASN A 554 -15.36 4.77 -27.17
CA ASN A 554 -14.84 5.57 -28.28
C ASN A 554 -13.64 6.40 -27.80
N ILE A 555 -12.55 6.31 -28.53
CA ILE A 555 -11.32 7.06 -28.30
C ILE A 555 -11.17 8.10 -29.40
N SER A 556 -10.93 9.34 -29.02
CA SER A 556 -10.75 10.46 -29.95
C SER A 556 -9.35 11.05 -29.78
N ILE A 557 -8.64 11.17 -30.89
CA ILE A 557 -7.35 11.86 -31.00
C ILE A 557 -7.59 13.20 -31.67
N ALA A 558 -6.98 14.24 -31.08
CA ALA A 558 -7.13 15.60 -31.58
C ALA A 558 -6.66 15.71 -33.04
N ALA A 559 -7.24 16.67 -33.76
CA ALA A 559 -6.80 16.97 -35.11
C ALA A 559 -5.38 17.54 -35.06
N GLY A 560 -4.53 17.12 -36.00
CA GLY A 560 -3.18 17.65 -36.11
C GLY A 560 -2.26 16.75 -36.93
N SER A 561 -1.03 17.20 -37.04
CA SER A 561 0.07 16.45 -37.63
C SER A 561 0.88 15.83 -36.49
N TYR A 562 1.33 14.59 -36.61
CA TYR A 562 2.03 13.93 -35.52
C TYR A 562 3.29 13.25 -36.06
N THR A 563 4.42 13.40 -35.39
CA THR A 563 5.50 12.42 -35.59
C THR A 563 5.01 11.03 -35.18
N MET A 564 5.70 9.96 -35.60
CA MET A 564 5.29 8.62 -35.17
C MET A 564 5.35 8.47 -33.64
N ASP A 565 6.38 9.01 -32.98
CA ASP A 565 6.47 9.00 -31.52
C ASP A 565 5.34 9.82 -30.88
N GLU A 566 5.05 11.01 -31.42
CA GLU A 566 3.94 11.86 -30.92
C GLU A 566 2.59 11.16 -31.08
N LEU A 567 2.36 10.45 -32.20
CA LEU A 567 1.11 9.75 -32.45
C LEU A 567 0.96 8.51 -31.56
N ALA A 568 2.03 7.72 -31.38
CA ALA A 568 2.03 6.58 -30.48
C ALA A 568 1.63 7.03 -29.06
N LEU A 569 2.28 8.10 -28.57
CA LEU A 569 1.99 8.69 -27.28
C LEU A 569 0.58 9.29 -27.20
N ALA A 570 0.08 9.91 -28.29
CA ALA A 570 -1.28 10.43 -28.34
C ALA A 570 -2.32 9.31 -28.25
N ILE A 571 -2.11 8.19 -28.96
CA ILE A 571 -2.98 7.00 -28.89
C ILE A 571 -2.94 6.43 -27.47
N GLU A 572 -1.75 6.18 -26.93
CA GLU A 572 -1.54 5.62 -25.59
C GLU A 572 -2.24 6.46 -24.52
N ARG A 573 -1.98 7.78 -24.49
CA ARG A 573 -2.62 8.69 -23.54
C ARG A 573 -4.13 8.78 -23.74
N GLY A 574 -4.60 8.79 -24.99
CA GLY A 574 -6.02 8.86 -25.31
C GLY A 574 -6.79 7.65 -24.77
N VAL A 575 -6.17 6.47 -24.81
CA VAL A 575 -6.72 5.22 -24.28
C VAL A 575 -6.58 5.14 -22.77
N ASN A 576 -5.38 5.31 -22.23
CA ASN A 576 -5.10 5.10 -20.80
C ASN A 576 -5.76 6.15 -19.89
N LYS A 577 -6.03 7.36 -20.40
CA LYS A 577 -6.79 8.39 -19.66
C LYS A 577 -8.32 8.22 -19.78
N ASN A 578 -8.81 7.30 -20.60
CA ASN A 578 -10.25 7.09 -20.73
C ASN A 578 -10.81 6.55 -19.41
N THR A 579 -11.86 7.17 -18.88
CA THR A 579 -12.39 6.84 -17.54
C THR A 579 -12.96 5.44 -17.45
N ASP A 580 -13.55 4.92 -18.52
CA ASP A 580 -14.17 3.60 -18.51
C ASP A 580 -13.10 2.50 -18.60
N ILE A 581 -12.03 2.74 -19.37
CA ILE A 581 -10.86 1.85 -19.46
C ILE A 581 -10.07 1.87 -18.15
N ALA A 582 -9.73 3.05 -17.63
CA ALA A 582 -9.00 3.20 -16.39
C ALA A 582 -9.78 2.65 -15.18
N ALA A 583 -11.11 2.82 -15.13
CA ALA A 583 -11.94 2.24 -14.07
C ALA A 583 -12.02 0.72 -14.13
N ALA A 584 -11.83 0.12 -15.31
CA ALA A 584 -11.71 -1.32 -15.48
C ALA A 584 -10.28 -1.84 -15.24
N GLY A 585 -9.32 -0.96 -14.94
CA GLY A 585 -7.91 -1.31 -14.76
C GLY A 585 -7.18 -1.65 -16.05
N GLY A 586 -7.77 -1.35 -17.22
CA GLY A 586 -7.14 -1.59 -18.51
C GLY A 586 -6.12 -0.49 -18.84
N SER A 587 -5.03 -0.87 -19.49
CA SER A 587 -4.08 0.07 -20.07
C SER A 587 -3.37 -0.56 -21.28
N ILE A 588 -2.84 0.30 -22.13
CA ILE A 588 -2.10 -0.08 -23.32
C ILE A 588 -0.73 0.59 -23.35
N SER A 589 0.17 -0.03 -24.10
CA SER A 589 1.40 0.58 -24.61
C SER A 589 1.33 0.66 -26.13
N VAL A 590 1.88 1.71 -26.73
CA VAL A 590 1.95 1.85 -28.19
C VAL A 590 3.38 2.02 -28.66
N SER A 591 3.82 1.20 -29.63
CA SER A 591 5.12 1.34 -30.27
C SER A 591 5.01 1.39 -31.78
N HIS A 592 6.11 1.72 -32.47
CA HIS A 592 6.19 1.62 -33.92
C HIS A 592 7.55 1.13 -34.37
N ASP A 593 7.61 0.47 -35.53
CA ASP A 593 8.86 0.06 -36.17
C ASP A 593 9.40 1.09 -37.19
N GLY A 594 8.78 2.28 -37.22
CA GLY A 594 9.04 3.34 -38.21
C GLY A 594 8.19 3.22 -39.47
N SER A 595 7.39 2.15 -39.59
CA SER A 595 6.44 1.95 -40.69
C SER A 595 5.01 1.69 -40.21
N ALA A 596 4.81 0.92 -39.14
CA ALA A 596 3.50 0.55 -38.61
C ALA A 596 3.46 0.69 -37.09
N PHE A 597 2.28 0.98 -36.56
CA PHE A 597 2.02 1.03 -35.12
C PHE A 597 1.62 -0.35 -34.60
N SER A 598 2.14 -0.71 -33.44
CA SER A 598 1.75 -1.89 -32.67
C SER A 598 1.19 -1.42 -31.34
N VAL A 599 0.01 -1.91 -30.99
CA VAL A 599 -0.67 -1.61 -29.73
C VAL A 599 -0.71 -2.89 -28.90
N TYR A 600 -0.30 -2.79 -27.64
CA TYR A 600 -0.20 -3.88 -26.70
C TYR A 600 -1.10 -3.59 -25.51
N SER A 601 -1.80 -4.62 -25.00
CA SER A 601 -2.32 -4.54 -23.64
C SER A 601 -1.14 -4.65 -22.66
N ASP A 602 -1.16 -3.89 -21.59
CA ASP A 602 -0.14 -3.99 -20.55
C ASP A 602 -0.32 -5.26 -19.69
N ARG A 603 -1.52 -5.85 -19.75
CA ARG A 603 -1.86 -7.11 -19.09
C ARG A 603 -1.34 -8.31 -19.89
N TYR A 604 -0.80 -9.29 -19.18
CA TYR A 604 -0.46 -10.60 -19.74
C TYR A 604 -1.57 -11.61 -19.45
N GLY A 605 -1.77 -12.59 -20.31
CA GLY A 605 -2.67 -13.72 -20.04
C GLY A 605 -3.91 -13.81 -20.92
N GLY A 606 -4.72 -14.83 -20.65
CA GLY A 606 -5.98 -15.10 -21.36
C GLY A 606 -7.06 -14.02 -21.22
N PHE A 607 -6.89 -13.08 -20.28
CA PHE A 607 -7.76 -11.91 -20.10
C PHE A 607 -7.21 -10.64 -20.75
N SER A 608 -5.98 -10.70 -21.28
CA SER A 608 -5.45 -9.66 -22.16
C SER A 608 -6.24 -9.70 -23.46
N ASN A 609 -6.97 -8.64 -23.79
CA ASN A 609 -7.84 -8.60 -24.97
C ASN A 609 -7.80 -7.22 -25.59
N LEU A 610 -7.49 -7.15 -26.88
CA LEU A 610 -7.56 -5.91 -27.63
C LEU A 610 -8.53 -6.05 -28.78
N GLN A 611 -9.45 -5.10 -28.89
CA GLN A 611 -10.28 -4.93 -30.07
C GLN A 611 -10.27 -3.47 -30.47
N MET A 612 -9.88 -3.18 -31.70
CA MET A 612 -9.92 -1.84 -32.28
C MET A 612 -10.78 -1.87 -33.53
N THR A 613 -11.81 -1.04 -33.56
CA THR A 613 -12.84 -1.06 -34.61
C THR A 613 -13.28 0.35 -34.97
N ASN A 614 -14.08 0.49 -36.03
CA ASN A 614 -14.76 1.75 -36.38
C ASN A 614 -13.81 2.96 -36.53
N PHE A 615 -12.68 2.75 -37.21
CA PHE A 615 -11.69 3.79 -37.45
C PHE A 615 -12.23 4.91 -38.34
N VAL A 616 -12.15 6.15 -37.86
CA VAL A 616 -12.46 7.40 -38.57
C VAL A 616 -11.21 8.28 -38.56
N GLY A 617 -10.76 8.76 -39.72
CA GLY A 617 -9.59 9.66 -39.81
C GLY A 617 -8.22 8.98 -39.62
N PHE A 618 -8.16 7.68 -39.32
CA PHE A 618 -6.91 6.95 -39.03
C PHE A 618 -6.21 6.28 -40.23
N ALA A 619 -6.71 6.48 -41.46
CA ALA A 619 -6.16 5.81 -42.64
C ALA A 619 -4.65 6.08 -42.85
N ASN A 620 -4.20 7.32 -42.60
CA ASN A 620 -2.79 7.69 -42.70
C ASN A 620 -1.92 7.04 -41.61
N ALA A 621 -2.49 6.68 -40.46
CA ALA A 621 -1.79 5.95 -39.42
C ALA A 621 -1.71 4.43 -39.69
N GLY A 622 -2.34 3.95 -40.77
CA GLY A 622 -2.33 2.53 -41.15
C GLY A 622 -3.45 1.70 -40.54
N PHE A 623 -4.36 2.29 -39.75
CA PHE A 623 -5.51 1.57 -39.21
C PHE A 623 -6.73 1.70 -40.13
N THR A 624 -6.98 0.67 -40.94
CA THR A 624 -8.04 0.68 -41.96
C THR A 624 -9.03 -0.49 -41.87
N ALA A 625 -8.83 -1.41 -40.94
CA ALA A 625 -9.66 -2.59 -40.74
C ALA A 625 -9.75 -2.92 -39.26
N ASP A 626 -10.80 -3.62 -38.84
CA ASP A 626 -10.95 -4.09 -37.47
C ASP A 626 -9.79 -5.02 -37.10
N LEU A 627 -9.19 -4.78 -35.93
CA LEU A 627 -8.08 -5.55 -35.39
C LEU A 627 -8.50 -6.14 -34.05
N THR A 628 -8.28 -7.43 -33.88
CA THR A 628 -8.59 -8.12 -32.62
C THR A 628 -7.50 -9.12 -32.30
N ASP A 629 -7.08 -9.16 -31.05
CA ASP A 629 -6.18 -10.18 -30.54
C ASP A 629 -6.47 -10.49 -29.06
N VAL A 630 -6.15 -11.71 -28.63
CA VAL A 630 -6.29 -12.15 -27.24
C VAL A 630 -5.00 -12.82 -26.79
N GLY A 631 -4.54 -12.45 -25.61
CA GLY A 631 -3.41 -13.10 -24.97
C GLY A 631 -3.74 -14.52 -24.51
N GLN A 632 -2.72 -15.17 -23.98
CA GLN A 632 -2.71 -16.53 -23.48
C GLN A 632 -2.01 -16.51 -22.13
N SER A 633 -2.50 -17.32 -21.20
CA SER A 633 -1.84 -17.49 -19.90
C SER A 633 -0.78 -18.58 -19.95
N VAL A 634 0.07 -18.61 -18.93
CA VAL A 634 1.01 -19.71 -18.70
C VAL A 634 0.24 -21.03 -18.56
N ASP A 635 0.69 -22.06 -19.26
CA ASP A 635 0.22 -23.44 -19.09
C ASP A 635 1.40 -24.41 -19.04
N GLY A 636 1.18 -25.55 -18.41
CA GLY A 636 2.21 -26.54 -18.14
C GLY A 636 1.77 -27.56 -17.09
N THR A 637 2.75 -28.19 -16.47
CA THR A 637 2.54 -29.12 -15.36
C THR A 637 3.54 -28.89 -14.24
N ILE A 638 3.07 -29.03 -13.00
CA ILE A 638 3.91 -29.19 -11.82
C ILE A 638 3.81 -30.64 -11.34
N THR A 639 4.94 -31.32 -11.21
CA THR A 639 5.00 -32.72 -10.79
C THR A 639 5.47 -32.82 -9.35
N THR A 640 4.68 -33.53 -8.55
CA THR A 640 4.91 -33.81 -7.13
C THR A 640 5.04 -35.32 -6.91
N ALA A 641 5.29 -35.77 -5.67
CA ALA A 641 5.38 -37.20 -5.37
C ALA A 641 4.05 -37.94 -5.63
N THR A 642 2.91 -37.25 -5.57
CA THR A 642 1.57 -37.81 -5.82
C THR A 642 1.14 -37.82 -7.29
N GLY A 643 1.85 -37.09 -8.17
CA GLY A 643 1.58 -37.01 -9.61
C GLY A 643 1.73 -35.60 -10.17
N ALA A 644 1.21 -35.36 -11.38
CA ALA A 644 1.29 -34.06 -12.05
C ALA A 644 -0.04 -33.30 -12.00
N LEU A 645 0.04 -31.99 -11.74
CA LEU A 645 -1.08 -31.06 -11.79
C LEU A 645 -0.89 -30.12 -12.98
N ASN A 646 -1.94 -29.89 -13.78
CA ASN A 646 -1.91 -28.93 -14.88
C ASN A 646 -2.02 -27.50 -14.34
N LEU A 647 -1.18 -26.59 -14.86
CA LEU A 647 -1.04 -25.23 -14.35
C LEU A 647 -2.02 -24.24 -14.99
N GLY A 648 -2.45 -24.43 -16.24
CA GLY A 648 -3.27 -23.45 -16.96
C GLY A 648 -4.61 -23.14 -16.29
N ALA A 649 -5.20 -24.08 -15.56
CA ALA A 649 -6.43 -23.84 -14.79
C ALA A 649 -6.23 -22.97 -13.54
N TYR A 650 -4.98 -22.70 -13.16
CA TYR A 650 -4.56 -21.93 -11.99
C TYR A 650 -3.82 -20.65 -12.38
N ALA A 651 -3.71 -20.33 -13.67
CA ALA A 651 -3.15 -19.06 -14.08
C ALA A 651 -4.04 -17.92 -13.59
N ASP A 652 -3.41 -16.88 -13.04
CA ASP A 652 -4.12 -15.76 -12.50
C ASP A 652 -4.88 -15.01 -13.61
N PRO A 653 -6.14 -14.61 -13.37
CA PRO A 653 -6.87 -13.87 -14.36
C PRO A 653 -6.24 -12.49 -14.61
N GLU A 654 -5.78 -11.78 -13.58
CA GLU A 654 -5.20 -10.43 -13.65
C GLU A 654 -3.82 -10.44 -14.30
N ASP A 655 -2.96 -11.40 -13.97
CA ASP A 655 -1.67 -11.57 -14.64
C ASP A 655 -1.42 -13.04 -15.02
N GLY A 656 -1.58 -13.36 -16.30
CA GLY A 656 -1.41 -14.72 -16.79
C GLY A 656 0.00 -15.31 -16.64
N ARG A 657 1.01 -14.51 -16.23
CA ARG A 657 2.33 -14.99 -15.83
C ARG A 657 2.31 -15.65 -14.45
N MET A 658 1.38 -15.24 -13.59
CA MET A 658 1.23 -15.77 -12.24
C MET A 658 0.39 -17.04 -12.25
N ILE A 659 0.79 -18.00 -11.42
CA ILE A 659 0.08 -19.24 -11.15
C ILE A 659 -0.29 -19.26 -9.67
N ASN A 660 -1.58 -19.34 -9.39
CA ASN A 660 -2.16 -19.37 -8.04
C ASN A 660 -2.88 -20.71 -7.80
N ILE A 661 -2.17 -21.69 -7.25
CA ILE A 661 -2.72 -23.03 -7.04
C ILE A 661 -3.73 -23.00 -5.87
N SER A 662 -4.97 -23.36 -6.15
CA SER A 662 -6.04 -23.39 -5.14
C SER A 662 -5.71 -24.28 -3.93
N ASP A 663 -6.14 -23.87 -2.74
CA ASP A 663 -6.11 -24.66 -1.50
C ASP A 663 -6.87 -26.00 -1.58
N TYR A 664 -7.75 -26.13 -2.58
CA TYR A 664 -8.55 -27.33 -2.85
C TYR A 664 -7.99 -28.20 -3.98
N ALA A 665 -6.85 -27.83 -4.58
CA ALA A 665 -6.23 -28.57 -5.68
C ALA A 665 -6.03 -30.05 -5.34
N GLY A 666 -6.23 -30.94 -6.30
CA GLY A 666 -6.16 -32.37 -6.06
C GLY A 666 -5.58 -33.13 -7.24
N ILE A 667 -4.76 -34.13 -6.94
CA ILE A 667 -4.15 -35.02 -7.92
C ILE A 667 -4.74 -36.41 -7.68
N ALA A 668 -5.38 -36.99 -8.71
CA ALA A 668 -6.01 -38.31 -8.65
C ALA A 668 -6.98 -38.52 -7.46
N GLY A 669 -7.67 -37.46 -7.03
CA GLY A 669 -8.63 -37.51 -5.91
C GLY A 669 -8.01 -37.40 -4.51
N GLN A 670 -6.70 -37.19 -4.40
CA GLN A 670 -6.00 -36.85 -3.16
C GLN A 670 -5.65 -35.36 -3.12
N PRO A 671 -5.51 -34.76 -1.92
CA PRO A 671 -4.92 -33.43 -1.78
C PRO A 671 -3.57 -33.31 -2.46
N ALA A 672 -3.41 -32.31 -3.33
CA ALA A 672 -2.11 -31.99 -3.90
C ALA A 672 -1.18 -31.40 -2.83
N GLU A 673 0.11 -31.74 -2.89
CA GLU A 673 1.14 -31.22 -1.98
C GLU A 673 1.39 -29.70 -2.20
N VAL A 674 1.12 -29.22 -3.42
CA VAL A 674 1.33 -27.84 -3.88
C VAL A 674 0.11 -26.92 -3.65
N ARG A 675 -0.81 -27.28 -2.76
CA ARG A 675 -1.99 -26.45 -2.43
C ARG A 675 -1.57 -25.10 -1.89
N GLY A 676 -2.13 -24.03 -2.44
CA GLY A 676 -1.82 -22.67 -2.02
C GLY A 676 -0.47 -22.14 -2.50
N LEU A 677 0.29 -22.92 -3.28
CA LEU A 677 1.56 -22.47 -3.85
C LEU A 677 1.29 -21.42 -4.94
N SER A 678 2.00 -20.30 -4.87
CA SER A 678 1.96 -19.21 -5.84
C SER A 678 3.35 -18.92 -6.40
N PHE A 679 3.44 -18.75 -7.72
CA PHE A 679 4.68 -18.40 -8.41
C PHE A 679 4.40 -17.73 -9.75
N GLU A 680 5.36 -16.96 -10.24
CA GLU A 680 5.33 -16.23 -11.50
C GLU A 680 6.34 -16.82 -12.50
N VAL A 681 5.97 -16.87 -13.78
CA VAL A 681 6.84 -17.29 -14.88
C VAL A 681 7.13 -16.09 -15.79
N LEU A 682 8.36 -15.57 -15.72
CA LEU A 682 8.77 -14.32 -16.37
C LEU A 682 9.03 -14.44 -17.89
N GLY A 683 9.11 -15.66 -18.44
CA GLY A 683 9.36 -15.91 -19.86
C GLY A 683 10.25 -17.12 -20.12
N GLY A 684 10.89 -17.20 -21.30
CA GLY A 684 11.89 -18.22 -21.64
C GLY A 684 11.49 -19.12 -22.83
N VAL A 685 11.98 -20.36 -22.82
CA VAL A 685 11.53 -21.42 -23.75
C VAL A 685 10.51 -22.32 -23.07
N THR A 686 9.65 -22.98 -23.84
CA THR A 686 8.77 -24.04 -23.34
C THR A 686 9.52 -25.36 -23.15
N GLY A 687 9.04 -26.22 -22.26
CA GLY A 687 9.64 -27.49 -21.84
C GLY A 687 9.92 -27.55 -20.35
N ALA A 688 10.86 -28.41 -19.93
CA ALA A 688 11.26 -28.53 -18.53
C ALA A 688 11.95 -27.25 -18.02
N ARG A 689 11.44 -26.69 -16.92
CA ARG A 689 11.84 -25.40 -16.34
C ARG A 689 12.42 -25.49 -14.93
N GLY A 690 12.84 -26.67 -14.50
CA GLY A 690 13.51 -26.85 -13.21
C GLY A 690 12.60 -27.30 -12.08
N THR A 691 12.97 -26.98 -10.84
CA THR A 691 12.37 -27.48 -9.60
C THR A 691 12.14 -26.34 -8.61
N ILE A 692 10.89 -26.20 -8.15
CA ILE A 692 10.57 -25.43 -6.94
C ILE A 692 10.87 -26.29 -5.73
N THR A 693 11.75 -25.83 -4.87
CA THR A 693 12.02 -26.40 -3.56
C THR A 693 11.28 -25.57 -2.52
N PHE A 694 10.26 -26.16 -1.89
CA PHE A 694 9.44 -25.50 -0.89
C PHE A 694 9.80 -25.98 0.50
N ALA A 695 10.11 -25.05 1.40
CA ALA A 695 10.57 -25.33 2.75
C ALA A 695 9.74 -24.54 3.77
N GLN A 696 9.69 -25.09 4.99
CA GLN A 696 9.09 -24.42 6.14
C GLN A 696 10.21 -23.94 7.05
N GLY A 697 10.44 -22.62 7.04
CA GLY A 697 11.45 -21.95 7.86
C GLY A 697 11.17 -22.00 9.36
N PHE A 698 12.17 -21.61 10.15
CA PHE A 698 12.14 -21.68 11.61
C PHE A 698 11.07 -20.78 12.24
N ALA A 699 10.88 -19.55 11.75
CA ALA A 699 9.86 -18.67 12.31
C ALA A 699 8.46 -19.26 12.05
N SER A 700 8.20 -19.80 10.86
CA SER A 700 6.93 -20.50 10.60
C SER A 700 6.71 -21.74 11.46
N ARG A 701 7.76 -22.53 11.75
CA ARG A 701 7.67 -23.68 12.68
C ARG A 701 7.40 -23.25 14.12
N ILE A 702 8.01 -22.15 14.57
CA ILE A 702 7.74 -21.58 15.89
C ILE A 702 6.29 -21.09 15.95
N ASN A 703 5.80 -20.40 14.91
CA ASN A 703 4.43 -19.91 14.85
C ASN A 703 3.42 -21.06 14.99
N GLU A 704 3.56 -22.10 14.17
CA GLU A 704 2.72 -23.32 14.23
C GLU A 704 2.84 -24.02 15.60
N THR A 705 4.04 -24.07 16.17
CA THR A 705 4.26 -24.61 17.52
C THR A 705 3.48 -23.85 18.58
N ILE A 706 3.44 -22.52 18.51
CA ILE A 706 2.70 -21.69 19.46
C ILE A 706 1.20 -21.87 19.26
N ASP A 707 0.71 -21.89 18.02
CA ASP A 707 -0.70 -22.17 17.71
C ASP A 707 -1.13 -23.53 18.28
N ASP A 708 -0.33 -24.58 18.04
CA ASP A 708 -0.58 -25.93 18.56
C ASP A 708 -0.65 -25.99 20.09
N LEU A 709 0.08 -25.13 20.82
CA LEU A 709 0.01 -25.08 22.29
C LEU A 709 -1.34 -24.56 22.79
N PHE A 710 -2.02 -23.74 21.99
CA PHE A 710 -3.30 -23.11 22.31
C PHE A 710 -4.50 -23.71 21.58
N GLU A 711 -4.28 -24.68 20.69
CA GLU A 711 -5.37 -25.33 19.97
C GLU A 711 -6.43 -25.90 20.95
N PRO A 712 -7.72 -25.57 20.81
CA PRO A 712 -8.75 -25.94 21.78
C PRO A 712 -8.84 -27.46 22.03
N ASP A 713 -8.67 -28.27 20.98
CA ASP A 713 -8.91 -29.70 21.05
C ASP A 713 -7.76 -30.50 21.68
N PHE A 714 -6.52 -30.07 21.49
CA PHE A 714 -5.34 -30.84 21.91
C PHE A 714 -4.17 -30.02 22.47
N GLY A 715 -4.27 -28.69 22.47
CA GLY A 715 -3.19 -27.82 22.93
C GLY A 715 -2.89 -27.99 24.41
N LEU A 716 -1.61 -28.16 24.74
CA LEU A 716 -1.17 -28.49 26.10
C LEU A 716 -1.56 -27.41 27.12
N ILE A 717 -1.50 -26.14 26.71
CA ILE A 717 -1.84 -25.00 27.58
C ILE A 717 -3.36 -24.90 27.71
N SER A 718 -4.09 -24.97 26.59
CA SER A 718 -5.57 -24.94 26.56
C SER A 718 -6.17 -26.05 27.42
N GLN A 719 -5.73 -27.29 27.24
CA GLN A 719 -6.20 -28.43 28.03
C GLN A 719 -5.91 -28.26 29.53
N ARG A 720 -4.78 -27.65 29.89
CA ARG A 720 -4.46 -27.36 31.30
C ARG A 720 -5.35 -26.26 31.87
N MET A 721 -5.56 -25.18 31.13
CA MET A 721 -6.40 -24.06 31.53
C MET A 721 -7.85 -24.51 31.72
N ASP A 722 -8.41 -25.25 30.76
CA ASP A 722 -9.75 -25.82 30.87
C ASP A 722 -9.88 -26.73 32.09
N GLY A 723 -8.91 -27.60 32.31
CA GLY A 723 -8.88 -28.46 33.49
C GLY A 723 -8.78 -27.70 34.82
N LEU A 724 -8.21 -26.50 34.84
CA LEU A 724 -8.15 -25.62 36.01
C LEU A 724 -9.45 -24.83 36.20
N LEU A 725 -10.04 -24.29 35.12
CA LEU A 725 -11.36 -23.64 35.13
C LEU A 725 -12.42 -24.58 35.70
N ASP A 726 -12.46 -25.82 35.20
CA ASP A 726 -13.29 -26.90 35.71
C ASP A 726 -13.11 -27.17 37.21
N LYS A 727 -11.87 -27.08 37.72
CA LYS A 727 -11.59 -27.23 39.15
C LYS A 727 -12.07 -26.03 39.94
N ALA A 728 -11.88 -24.82 39.43
CA ALA A 728 -12.34 -23.58 40.05
C ALA A 728 -13.86 -23.62 40.23
N ASP A 729 -14.61 -24.00 39.19
CA ASP A 729 -16.06 -24.14 39.23
C ASP A 729 -16.51 -25.19 40.27
N ARG A 730 -15.84 -26.35 40.29
CA ARG A 730 -16.13 -27.38 41.32
C ARG A 730 -15.84 -26.91 42.74
N TYR A 731 -14.84 -26.05 42.93
CA TYR A 731 -14.52 -25.50 44.25
C TYR A 731 -15.49 -24.39 44.65
N ASP A 732 -15.93 -23.55 43.71
CA ASP A 732 -16.99 -22.57 43.92
C ASP A 732 -18.31 -23.25 44.35
N ASP A 733 -18.70 -24.32 43.66
CA ASP A 733 -19.85 -25.15 44.04
C ASP A 733 -19.71 -25.76 45.45
N LYS A 734 -18.50 -26.16 45.85
CA LYS A 734 -18.23 -26.65 47.20
C LYS A 734 -18.29 -25.54 48.23
N ASN A 735 -17.84 -24.33 47.90
CA ASN A 735 -17.95 -23.15 48.77
C ASN A 735 -19.42 -22.83 49.03
N LYS A 736 -20.24 -22.73 47.98
CA LYS A 736 -21.70 -22.53 48.08
C LYS A 736 -22.36 -23.57 48.97
N LYS A 737 -22.00 -24.85 48.82
CA LYS A 737 -22.52 -25.94 49.68
C LYS A 737 -22.05 -25.82 51.13
N LEU A 738 -20.82 -25.38 51.37
CA LEU A 738 -20.26 -25.19 52.70
C LEU A 738 -20.90 -24.00 53.42
N ASP A 739 -21.14 -22.90 52.71
CA ASP A 739 -21.84 -21.73 53.22
C ASP A 739 -23.29 -22.06 53.56
N ALA A 740 -24.00 -22.80 52.70
CA ALA A 740 -25.35 -23.30 53.03
C ALA A 740 -25.36 -24.24 54.26
N ARG A 741 -24.29 -25.02 54.48
CA ARG A 741 -24.14 -25.84 55.69
C ARG A 741 -23.90 -24.97 56.92
N PHE A 742 -23.06 -23.95 56.80
CA PHE A 742 -22.81 -22.98 57.86
C PHE A 742 -24.11 -22.30 58.32
N GLU A 743 -24.93 -21.81 57.38
CA GLU A 743 -26.23 -21.18 57.69
C GLU A 743 -27.18 -22.13 58.44
N ARG A 744 -27.24 -23.40 58.04
CA ARG A 744 -28.05 -24.42 58.73
C ARG A 744 -27.56 -24.67 60.15
N LEU A 745 -26.25 -24.78 60.35
CA LEU A 745 -25.65 -24.97 61.66
C LEU A 745 -25.89 -23.75 62.55
N GLU A 746 -25.74 -22.54 62.02
CA GLU A 746 -26.02 -21.30 62.75
C GLU A 746 -27.48 -21.25 63.21
N MET A 747 -28.44 -21.53 62.33
CA MET A 747 -29.86 -21.62 62.70
C MET A 747 -30.11 -22.68 63.79
N GLN A 748 -29.53 -23.86 63.66
CA GLN A 748 -29.65 -24.93 64.64
C GLN A 748 -29.13 -24.50 66.01
N TYR A 749 -27.96 -23.87 66.05
CA TYR A 749 -27.38 -23.36 67.30
C TYR A 749 -28.18 -22.21 67.89
N ARG A 750 -28.68 -21.27 67.06
CA ARG A 750 -29.58 -20.19 67.52
C ARG A 750 -30.82 -20.76 68.21
N MET A 751 -31.45 -21.79 67.63
CA MET A 751 -32.60 -22.46 68.25
C MET A 751 -32.24 -23.14 69.58
N GLN A 752 -31.12 -23.87 69.63
CA GLN A 752 -30.65 -24.56 70.84
C GLN A 752 -30.35 -23.57 71.97
N PHE A 753 -29.66 -22.46 71.67
CA PHE A 753 -29.35 -21.43 72.65
C PHE A 753 -30.59 -20.64 73.10
N ALA A 754 -31.56 -20.39 72.20
CA ALA A 754 -32.83 -19.78 72.57
C ALA A 754 -33.65 -20.69 73.53
N MET A 755 -33.66 -22.01 73.29
CA MET A 755 -34.27 -22.97 74.22
C MET A 755 -33.58 -22.98 75.58
N LEU A 756 -32.24 -22.98 75.59
CA LEU A 756 -31.45 -22.89 76.82
C LEU A 756 -31.75 -21.61 77.59
N GLN A 757 -31.86 -20.45 76.92
CA GLN A 757 -32.24 -19.20 77.55
C GLN A 757 -33.64 -19.26 78.15
N SER A 758 -34.60 -19.88 77.46
CA SER A 758 -35.95 -20.09 78.00
C SER A 758 -35.94 -20.97 79.25
N ILE A 759 -35.18 -22.07 79.24
CA ILE A 759 -34.99 -22.95 80.40
C ILE A 759 -34.32 -22.19 81.56
N MET A 760 -33.28 -21.42 81.27
CA MET A 760 -32.59 -20.59 82.27
C MET A 760 -33.53 -19.55 82.86
N SER A 761 -34.25 -18.79 82.03
CA SER A 761 -35.23 -17.80 82.48
C SER A 761 -36.33 -18.42 83.34
N ASN A 762 -36.80 -19.62 83.01
CA ASN A 762 -37.76 -20.37 83.83
C ASN A 762 -37.15 -20.81 85.16
N ALA A 763 -35.90 -21.30 85.16
CA ALA A 763 -35.16 -21.66 86.36
C ALA A 763 -34.88 -20.43 87.25
N GLU A 764 -34.57 -19.27 86.67
CA GLU A 764 -34.40 -18.01 87.38
C GLU A 764 -35.72 -17.50 87.96
N ALA A 765 -36.82 -17.60 87.22
CA ALA A 765 -38.15 -17.27 87.72
C ALA A 765 -38.54 -18.20 88.89
N THR A 766 -38.26 -19.50 88.77
CA THR A 766 -38.46 -20.48 89.86
C THR A 766 -37.57 -20.18 91.05
N ARG A 767 -36.29 -19.85 90.84
CA ARG A 767 -35.37 -19.41 91.88
C ARG A 767 -35.87 -18.14 92.57
N ASN A 768 -36.34 -17.15 91.83
CA ASN A 768 -36.87 -15.90 92.38
C ASN A 768 -38.18 -16.13 93.15
N GLN A 769 -39.04 -17.04 92.68
CA GLN A 769 -40.22 -17.49 93.43
C GLN A 769 -39.85 -18.21 94.73
N LEU A 770 -38.86 -19.10 94.70
CA LEU A 770 -38.33 -19.75 95.89
C LEU A 770 -37.70 -18.73 96.84
N MET A 771 -36.88 -17.79 96.34
CA MET A 771 -36.29 -16.72 97.14
C MET A 771 -37.35 -15.78 97.73
N ALA A 772 -38.44 -15.49 97.03
CA ALA A 772 -39.55 -14.72 97.56
C ALA A 772 -40.35 -15.49 98.64
N GLN A 773 -40.49 -16.81 98.50
CA GLN A 773 -41.07 -17.67 99.54
C GLN A 773 -40.18 -17.77 100.79
N PHE A 774 -38.86 -17.84 100.61
CA PHE A 774 -37.92 -17.91 101.74
C PHE A 774 -37.63 -16.53 102.37
N GLY A 775 -37.67 -15.43 101.60
CA GLY A 775 -37.48 -14.07 102.10
C GLY A 775 -38.69 -13.48 102.82
N ASN A 776 -39.89 -14.00 102.59
CA ASN A 776 -41.10 -13.65 103.36
C ASN A 776 -41.22 -14.40 104.71
N ASN A 777 -40.27 -15.27 105.07
CA ASN A 777 -40.26 -15.99 106.35
C ASN A 777 -39.41 -15.31 107.45
N ASP A 778 -38.85 -14.12 107.19
CA ASP A 778 -38.19 -13.27 108.21
C ASP A 778 -39.02 -12.01 108.53
N ASN A 779 -40.31 -12.20 108.85
CA ASN A 779 -41.09 -11.29 109.71
C ASN A 779 -42.29 -11.99 110.36
#